data_AF-A0A532VEM8-F1
#
_entry.id   AF-A0A532VEM8-F1
#
_cell.length_a   1.000
_cell.length_b   1.000
_cell.length_c   1.000
_cell.angle_alpha   90.00
_cell.angle_beta   90.00
_cell.angle_gamma   90.00
#
_symmetry.space_group_name_H-M   'P 1'
#
loop_
_entity.id
_entity.type
_entity.pdbx_description
1 polymer ?
#
loop_
_entity_poly.entity_id
_entity_poly.type
_entity_poly.pdbx_seq_one_letter_code
_entity_poly.pdbx_strand_id
1 'polypeptide(L)'
;MFQSRKRSVLSSFVAVMLLACLVPVGSVAGTTFPSGEEIADAKAGDLILKAGTYEIGGKSYRADYGTLVVPENRNKDDSRLIQLPVIRIHATGENPAEPVFLLVGGPGAPNVFSAERLARIGFDDFPKAWLLDHHDFVMVGYRGVDGSISLNLPEVAEAVQVEKNPLSSENLEKLGKAYLTAFQRLKREGVDIDGYTMVEVIDDMEAARKELGYEKINLYSPSYGSRVAYIYSLRYPDSIHRSLMVSVNPPGHFVWEPEMVDSQLRYYADLWEKDPVAVSKSPDLVKTMQNVLKTLPREWEGFRIDPGKVKITTFMQLMHRASAAQVFDAYVAAEKGDYSGLAYLSVAYDKIIPNSSNWGERASKAVSADYDPKRDYEAETDPAGSIIGSPVSKQDWGSLEKGGWPIKPIPKEYRKLQYSDVETLLVNGSIDFATPAESAKELLPYLRNGKLVILAEMAHVSDLENIQPQAFQHLVERFYLEGIVDDSKFTYEPMNFTPSQTFQDIAKQFVEQAARGAAGPASAERGNVYEDPEGRFSIPLVGDWTEVKTDGTYAKFALATPPLDMYIVTAESSDLEAGMDEALRQVGIDPGALTLQDTGKYGNWNLFYYSFGDGKGVTVPAQVKDETTYCLIITGDEVFTMDPSANLVKTVGGFALASEEVILPTTVDEFEAYINSFVGDKPPALSIAIALGSDVIYTKGFGMADGPKGMVATADTVYQWSSMSKIVSATAIMQLREKGLLDLDAPVSQYLDYFPAQYPITVRQIESHSSGIPEPADFVVQYLTLEDQPLPDPDQIARRFSKEFTGPGFEPGSASAYSSLNSVILGQIVAEVSGMSYIEYVRENILIPLGMENTDFIYASDAMIEKAAAGAFAANEAEAVIAMVDEIRGRGDGADFVREVDGDLAWMNRFRVFAPAGGGLIGPVTEAIRFLGAHLNGGEFEGVRILSPESVSLMREMLLSNTGTPLGFGIGWIILDEVPHPYVEHPGSGYGSQALMRLYPNEGFAVVIMSNFEGYDHEGVVDAAANVVFSMLEGR
;
A
#
# COMPACT_ATOMS: atom_id res chain seq x y z
N MET A 1 -10.13 -37.05 3.95
CA MET A 1 -10.90 -35.83 4.30
C MET A 1 -10.24 -34.97 5.38
N PHE A 2 -9.57 -35.53 6.40
CA PHE A 2 -8.85 -34.72 7.40
C PHE A 2 -7.50 -34.11 6.95
N GLN A 3 -6.89 -34.62 5.87
CA GLN A 3 -5.62 -34.08 5.35
C GLN A 3 -5.78 -32.90 4.37
N SER A 4 -6.97 -32.63 3.83
CA SER A 4 -7.15 -31.54 2.85
C SER A 4 -7.42 -30.17 3.50
N ARG A 5 -8.00 -30.12 4.70
CA ARG A 5 -8.25 -28.88 5.45
C ARG A 5 -6.99 -28.24 6.06
N LYS A 6 -5.97 -29.04 6.43
CA LYS A 6 -4.67 -28.50 6.90
C LYS A 6 -3.83 -27.86 5.79
N ARG A 7 -4.12 -28.13 4.51
CA ARG A 7 -3.35 -27.59 3.38
C ARG A 7 -3.79 -26.21 2.91
N SER A 8 -5.07 -25.83 3.10
CA SER A 8 -5.58 -24.54 2.58
C SER A 8 -5.36 -23.36 3.55
N VAL A 9 -5.30 -23.62 4.86
CA VAL A 9 -4.97 -22.60 5.88
C VAL A 9 -3.48 -22.26 5.86
N LEU A 10 -2.62 -23.27 5.65
CA LEU A 10 -1.18 -23.12 5.49
C LEU A 10 -0.81 -22.31 4.22
N SER A 11 -1.63 -22.32 3.18
CA SER A 11 -1.35 -21.61 1.92
C SER A 11 -1.75 -20.14 1.92
N SER A 12 -2.68 -19.68 2.77
CA SER A 12 -3.13 -18.28 2.78
C SER A 12 -2.24 -17.39 3.65
N PHE A 13 -1.80 -17.88 4.80
CA PHE A 13 -0.83 -17.22 5.70
C PHE A 13 0.54 -17.00 5.05
N VAL A 14 0.95 -17.95 4.21
CA VAL A 14 2.19 -17.87 3.42
C VAL A 14 2.25 -16.60 2.54
N ALA A 15 1.11 -16.06 2.10
CA ALA A 15 1.06 -14.98 1.11
C ALA A 15 1.52 -13.61 1.63
N VAL A 16 1.29 -13.34 2.92
CA VAL A 16 1.38 -11.98 3.47
C VAL A 16 2.77 -11.69 4.04
N MET A 17 3.49 -12.70 4.57
CA MET A 17 4.83 -12.52 5.16
C MET A 17 6.01 -12.77 4.21
N LEU A 18 5.80 -13.44 3.06
CA LEU A 18 6.87 -13.69 2.09
C LEU A 18 7.42 -12.40 1.44
N LEU A 19 6.65 -11.32 1.42
CA LEU A 19 6.98 -10.06 0.74
C LEU A 19 8.02 -9.19 1.48
N ALA A 20 8.29 -9.42 2.77
CA ALA A 20 9.10 -8.52 3.58
C ALA A 20 10.63 -8.75 3.49
N CYS A 21 11.08 -9.90 2.99
CA CYS A 21 12.51 -10.25 2.91
C CYS A 21 13.01 -10.50 1.49
N LEU A 22 12.16 -10.25 0.51
CA LEU A 22 12.48 -10.36 -0.90
C LEU A 22 12.68 -8.96 -1.44
N VAL A 23 13.83 -8.69 -2.04
CA VAL A 23 13.92 -7.53 -2.94
C VAL A 23 12.76 -7.67 -3.93
N PRO A 24 11.87 -6.68 -4.03
CA PRO A 24 10.70 -6.81 -4.88
C PRO A 24 11.17 -7.02 -6.31
N VAL A 25 11.13 -8.27 -6.79
CA VAL A 25 10.92 -8.53 -8.22
C VAL A 25 9.52 -7.97 -8.43
N GLY A 26 9.48 -6.72 -8.89
CA GLY A 26 8.32 -5.84 -8.81
C GLY A 26 7.04 -6.61 -9.11
N SER A 27 6.10 -6.60 -8.17
CA SER A 27 4.81 -7.22 -8.44
C SER A 27 4.22 -6.53 -9.67
N VAL A 28 4.02 -7.31 -10.73
CA VAL A 28 3.53 -6.84 -12.04
C VAL A 28 2.00 -6.83 -12.06
N ALA A 29 1.36 -6.61 -10.90
CA ALA A 29 -0.03 -6.17 -10.88
C ALA A 29 -0.03 -4.72 -11.38
N GLY A 30 -0.29 -4.57 -12.68
CA GLY A 30 -0.01 -3.39 -13.49
C GLY A 30 -0.58 -2.10 -12.93
N THR A 31 0.13 -1.00 -13.19
CA THR A 31 -0.51 0.30 -13.35
C THR A 31 -1.57 0.14 -14.43
N THR A 32 -2.85 0.18 -14.05
CA THR A 32 -3.91 0.39 -15.03
C THR A 32 -3.57 1.69 -15.75
N PHE A 33 -3.42 1.61 -17.08
CA PHE A 33 -3.51 2.75 -17.98
C PHE A 33 -4.57 3.70 -17.39
N PRO A 34 -4.24 4.95 -17.00
CA PRO A 34 -5.29 5.93 -16.76
C PRO A 34 -6.03 5.94 -18.08
N SER A 35 -7.26 5.41 -18.07
CA SER A 35 -8.06 5.16 -19.25
C SER A 35 -8.28 6.48 -19.98
N GLY A 36 -7.31 6.86 -20.80
CA GLY A 36 -7.49 7.87 -21.81
C GLY A 36 -8.76 7.47 -22.51
N GLU A 37 -9.75 8.37 -22.48
CA GLU A 37 -10.82 8.37 -23.47
C GLU A 37 -10.19 7.88 -24.76
N GLU A 38 -10.73 6.82 -25.38
CA GLU A 38 -10.30 6.46 -26.72
C GLU A 38 -10.26 7.77 -27.51
N ILE A 39 -9.06 8.21 -27.88
CA ILE A 39 -8.93 9.54 -28.47
C ILE A 39 -9.62 9.41 -29.83
N ALA A 40 -10.87 9.83 -29.88
CA ALA A 40 -11.71 9.71 -31.04
C ALA A 40 -11.00 10.44 -32.19
N ASP A 41 -10.92 9.79 -33.35
CA ASP A 41 -10.25 10.30 -34.55
C ASP A 41 -8.72 10.44 -34.46
N ALA A 42 -8.06 9.91 -33.42
CA ALA A 42 -6.59 9.90 -33.34
C ALA A 42 -5.94 9.08 -34.45
N LYS A 43 -4.76 9.53 -34.87
CA LYS A 43 -3.95 8.93 -35.90
C LYS A 43 -2.67 8.37 -35.30
N ALA A 44 -2.11 7.38 -35.99
CA ALA A 44 -0.77 6.90 -35.68
C ALA A 44 0.24 8.05 -35.66
N GLY A 45 0.97 8.19 -34.56
CA GLY A 45 1.93 9.26 -34.32
C GLY A 45 1.41 10.40 -33.45
N ASP A 46 0.11 10.47 -33.15
CA ASP A 46 -0.39 11.51 -32.25
C ASP A 46 0.15 11.31 -30.82
N LEU A 47 0.71 12.37 -30.23
CA LEU A 47 1.06 12.46 -28.82
C LEU A 47 0.28 13.61 -28.17
N ILE A 48 -0.53 13.28 -27.18
CA ILE A 48 -1.31 14.25 -26.43
C ILE A 48 -0.72 14.36 -25.02
N LEU A 49 -0.30 15.56 -24.62
CA LEU A 49 0.30 15.84 -23.32
C LEU A 49 -0.58 16.80 -22.50
N LYS A 50 -0.67 16.55 -21.20
CA LYS A 50 -1.24 17.41 -20.18
C LYS A 50 -0.17 17.69 -19.13
N ALA A 51 0.02 18.95 -18.77
CA ALA A 51 0.93 19.32 -17.70
C ALA A 51 0.40 18.88 -16.32
N GLY A 52 1.29 18.55 -15.40
CA GLY A 52 1.00 18.12 -14.04
C GLY A 52 2.25 18.17 -13.16
N THR A 53 2.22 17.42 -12.05
CA THR A 53 3.34 17.28 -11.12
C THR A 53 3.62 15.82 -10.80
N TYR A 54 4.87 15.49 -10.48
CA TYR A 54 5.31 14.16 -10.08
C TYR A 54 6.06 14.25 -8.74
N GLU A 55 5.69 13.42 -7.77
CA GLU A 55 6.33 13.40 -6.44
C GLU A 55 7.53 12.44 -6.41
N ILE A 56 8.65 12.91 -5.85
CA ILE A 56 9.87 12.13 -5.63
C ILE A 56 10.44 12.48 -4.26
N GLY A 57 10.50 11.51 -3.35
CA GLY A 57 11.05 11.67 -1.99
C GLY A 57 10.39 12.81 -1.21
N GLY A 58 9.05 12.94 -1.34
CA GLY A 58 8.26 13.99 -0.71
C GLY A 58 8.43 15.39 -1.32
N LYS A 59 8.98 15.50 -2.54
CA LYS A 59 9.11 16.77 -3.28
C LYS A 59 8.39 16.70 -4.63
N SER A 60 7.74 17.80 -4.98
CA SER A 60 6.98 17.93 -6.22
C SER A 60 7.81 18.50 -7.38
N TYR A 61 7.75 17.86 -8.54
CA TYR A 61 8.44 18.27 -9.78
C TYR A 61 7.45 18.50 -10.91
N ARG A 62 7.75 19.45 -11.82
CA ARG A 62 6.92 19.68 -13.01
C ARG A 62 6.97 18.44 -13.90
N ALA A 63 5.83 17.97 -14.36
CA ALA A 63 5.72 16.83 -15.26
C ALA A 63 4.69 17.08 -16.37
N ASP A 64 4.74 16.28 -17.42
CA ASP A 64 3.65 16.08 -18.38
C ASP A 64 3.24 14.62 -18.39
N TYR A 65 1.93 14.40 -18.43
CA TYR A 65 1.28 13.12 -18.58
C TYR A 65 0.62 13.07 -19.94
N GLY A 66 0.76 11.97 -20.66
CA GLY A 66 0.22 11.90 -21.99
C GLY A 66 -0.02 10.51 -22.53
N THR A 67 -0.55 10.50 -23.75
CA THR A 67 -0.93 9.30 -24.48
C THR A 67 -0.34 9.37 -25.88
N LEU A 68 0.47 8.37 -26.22
CA LEU A 68 1.03 8.14 -27.55
C LEU A 68 0.18 7.12 -28.30
N VAL A 69 -0.28 7.47 -29.50
CA VAL A 69 -1.10 6.60 -30.36
C VAL A 69 -0.21 5.99 -31.45
N VAL A 70 -0.16 4.66 -31.52
CA VAL A 70 0.71 3.93 -32.47
C VAL A 70 -0.02 2.76 -33.11
N PRO A 71 0.39 2.31 -34.31
CA PRO A 71 -0.11 1.06 -34.86
C PRO A 71 0.32 -0.12 -33.98
N GLU A 72 -0.60 -1.05 -33.72
CA GLU A 72 -0.31 -2.30 -33.04
C GLU A 72 0.76 -3.08 -33.79
N ASN A 73 0.67 -3.13 -35.12
CA ASN A 73 1.62 -3.77 -36.01
C ASN A 73 1.95 -2.84 -37.18
N ARG A 74 3.15 -2.24 -37.16
CA ARG A 74 3.61 -1.31 -38.22
C ARG A 74 3.79 -1.96 -39.58
N ASN A 75 3.75 -3.30 -39.66
CA ASN A 75 3.87 -4.04 -40.92
C ASN A 75 2.50 -4.30 -41.60
N LYS A 76 1.41 -3.75 -41.07
CA LYS A 76 0.05 -3.84 -41.64
C LYS A 76 -0.57 -2.45 -41.78
N ASP A 77 -0.96 -2.10 -43.00
CA ASP A 77 -1.55 -0.79 -43.31
C ASP A 77 -2.91 -0.55 -42.62
N ASP A 78 -3.63 -1.63 -42.30
CA ASP A 78 -4.93 -1.63 -41.63
C ASP A 78 -4.83 -2.08 -40.16
N SER A 79 -3.66 -1.94 -39.54
CA SER A 79 -3.45 -2.32 -38.15
C SER A 79 -4.31 -1.50 -37.19
N ARG A 80 -4.81 -2.15 -36.14
CA ARG A 80 -5.44 -1.49 -34.99
C ARG A 80 -4.47 -0.46 -34.39
N LEU A 81 -4.99 0.67 -33.93
CA LEU A 81 -4.21 1.62 -33.13
C LEU A 81 -4.26 1.22 -31.66
N ILE A 82 -3.13 1.33 -30.98
CA ILE A 82 -2.98 1.16 -29.53
C ILE A 82 -2.47 2.45 -28.92
N GLN A 83 -2.74 2.60 -27.62
CA GLN A 83 -2.40 3.79 -26.86
C GLN A 83 -1.40 3.43 -25.77
N LEU A 84 -0.34 4.23 -25.61
CA LEU A 84 0.72 4.01 -24.64
C LEU A 84 0.85 5.25 -23.75
N PRO A 85 0.91 5.10 -22.42
CA PRO A 85 1.10 6.23 -21.53
C PRO A 85 2.52 6.79 -21.67
N VAL A 86 2.65 8.10 -21.53
CA VAL A 86 3.93 8.81 -21.53
C VAL A 86 3.96 9.72 -20.31
N ILE A 87 5.02 9.64 -19.51
CA ILE A 87 5.29 10.61 -18.44
C ILE A 87 6.64 11.27 -18.75
N ARG A 88 6.66 12.60 -18.83
CA ARG A 88 7.88 13.40 -18.90
C ARG A 88 7.99 14.22 -17.61
N ILE A 89 9.00 13.96 -16.79
CA ILE A 89 9.33 14.81 -15.65
C ILE A 89 10.38 15.81 -16.12
N HIS A 90 10.15 17.10 -15.92
CA HIS A 90 11.01 18.16 -16.42
C HIS A 90 12.25 18.34 -15.54
N ALA A 91 13.37 18.67 -16.18
CA ALA A 91 14.56 19.14 -15.48
C ALA A 91 14.26 20.43 -14.69
N THR A 92 14.97 20.63 -13.59
CA THR A 92 14.91 21.84 -12.78
C THR A 92 15.88 22.93 -13.28
N GLY A 93 16.92 22.56 -14.04
CA GLY A 93 17.88 23.50 -14.64
C GLY A 93 17.32 24.34 -15.80
N GLU A 94 17.85 25.56 -15.97
CA GLU A 94 17.39 26.51 -17.01
C GLU A 94 17.72 26.07 -18.45
N ASN A 95 18.77 25.29 -18.64
CA ASN A 95 19.21 24.75 -19.93
C ASN A 95 19.42 23.24 -19.79
N PRO A 96 18.34 22.43 -19.87
CA PRO A 96 18.46 20.98 -19.75
C PRO A 96 19.34 20.40 -20.85
N ALA A 97 20.13 19.39 -20.48
CA ALA A 97 20.83 18.51 -21.40
C ALA A 97 19.86 17.50 -22.04
N GLU A 98 20.37 16.54 -22.82
CA GLU A 98 19.55 15.53 -23.48
C GLU A 98 18.73 14.72 -22.45
N PRO A 99 17.42 14.47 -22.69
CA PRO A 99 16.55 13.80 -21.74
C PRO A 99 16.97 12.33 -21.54
N VAL A 100 16.65 11.76 -20.38
CA VAL A 100 16.90 10.35 -20.07
C VAL A 100 15.62 9.55 -20.28
N PHE A 101 15.62 8.65 -21.26
CA PHE A 101 14.54 7.70 -21.51
C PHE A 101 14.78 6.41 -20.74
N LEU A 102 13.79 5.99 -19.96
CA LEU A 102 13.80 4.75 -19.20
C LEU A 102 13.45 3.55 -20.08
N LEU A 103 14.24 2.48 -19.96
CA LEU A 103 13.97 1.17 -20.53
C LEU A 103 14.10 0.11 -19.41
N VAL A 104 13.01 -0.15 -18.70
CA VAL A 104 12.98 -1.12 -17.59
C VAL A 104 13.28 -2.54 -18.07
N GLY A 105 13.87 -3.32 -17.15
CA GLY A 105 14.10 -4.76 -17.25
C GLY A 105 12.85 -5.64 -17.20
N GLY A 106 13.03 -6.93 -16.88
CA GLY A 106 12.01 -7.97 -17.02
C GLY A 106 12.48 -9.04 -18.00
N PRO A 107 11.93 -9.16 -19.23
CA PRO A 107 10.77 -8.46 -19.79
C PRO A 107 9.48 -8.84 -19.05
N GLY A 108 8.40 -8.10 -19.29
CA GLY A 108 7.09 -8.31 -18.68
C GLY A 108 6.81 -7.44 -17.47
N ALA A 109 7.69 -6.48 -17.17
CA ALA A 109 7.50 -5.43 -16.17
C ALA A 109 6.95 -4.14 -16.82
N PRO A 110 6.26 -3.27 -16.05
CA PRO A 110 5.85 -1.95 -16.52
C PRO A 110 7.06 -1.04 -16.77
N ASN A 111 6.93 -0.08 -17.70
CA ASN A 111 7.94 0.96 -17.98
C ASN A 111 7.49 2.36 -17.54
N VAL A 112 6.29 2.48 -16.95
CA VAL A 112 5.73 3.72 -16.41
C VAL A 112 5.27 3.48 -14.98
N PHE A 113 5.59 4.42 -14.08
CA PHE A 113 5.26 4.32 -12.65
C PHE A 113 4.63 5.62 -12.16
N SER A 114 3.55 5.53 -11.39
CA SER A 114 3.01 6.68 -10.66
C SER A 114 3.74 6.85 -9.33
N ALA A 115 3.83 8.09 -8.85
CA ALA A 115 4.49 8.42 -7.59
C ALA A 115 3.80 7.75 -6.38
N GLU A 116 2.46 7.68 -6.37
CA GLU A 116 1.73 7.04 -5.26
C GLU A 116 2.02 5.55 -5.19
N ARG A 117 2.12 4.88 -6.35
CA ARG A 117 2.44 3.45 -6.40
C ARG A 117 3.82 3.20 -5.83
N LEU A 118 4.81 3.98 -6.26
CA LEU A 118 6.18 3.86 -5.79
C LEU A 118 6.29 4.11 -4.27
N ALA A 119 5.57 5.10 -3.75
CA ALA A 119 5.52 5.35 -2.30
C ALA A 119 4.92 4.19 -1.50
N ARG A 120 3.85 3.54 -2.01
CA ARG A 120 3.25 2.37 -1.34
C ARG A 120 4.19 1.18 -1.24
N ILE A 121 5.17 1.06 -2.13
CA ILE A 121 6.13 -0.06 -2.16
C ILE A 121 7.53 0.33 -1.72
N GLY A 122 7.73 1.52 -1.14
CA GLY A 122 9.00 1.97 -0.57
C GLY A 122 10.07 2.36 -1.60
N PHE A 123 9.65 2.79 -2.80
CA PHE A 123 10.51 3.30 -3.87
C PHE A 123 10.15 4.75 -4.24
N ASP A 124 9.68 5.54 -3.27
CA ASP A 124 9.27 6.95 -3.45
C ASP A 124 10.40 7.87 -3.96
N ASP A 125 11.65 7.41 -3.93
CA ASP A 125 12.81 8.15 -4.45
C ASP A 125 13.11 7.90 -5.95
N PHE A 126 12.26 7.17 -6.67
CA PHE A 126 12.39 6.91 -8.12
C PHE A 126 11.47 7.78 -8.98
N PRO A 127 11.94 8.33 -10.14
CA PRO A 127 13.33 8.33 -10.58
C PRO A 127 14.19 9.17 -9.63
N LYS A 128 15.51 8.92 -9.62
CA LYS A 128 16.38 9.61 -8.67
C LYS A 128 16.40 11.12 -8.95
N ALA A 129 16.02 11.92 -7.96
CA ALA A 129 15.84 13.36 -8.09
C ALA A 129 17.04 14.11 -8.70
N TRP A 130 18.27 13.65 -8.44
CA TRP A 130 19.50 14.27 -8.98
C TRP A 130 19.60 14.20 -10.52
N LEU A 131 18.93 13.26 -11.19
CA LEU A 131 18.86 13.24 -12.65
C LEU A 131 18.14 14.49 -13.20
N LEU A 132 17.16 15.00 -12.45
CA LEU A 132 16.35 16.15 -12.84
C LEU A 132 17.11 17.46 -12.72
N ASP A 133 18.29 17.51 -12.11
CA ASP A 133 19.10 18.72 -12.09
C ASP A 133 19.51 19.16 -13.51
N HIS A 134 19.64 18.19 -14.43
CA HIS A 134 20.12 18.43 -15.79
C HIS A 134 19.28 17.80 -16.90
N HIS A 135 18.43 16.81 -16.61
CA HIS A 135 17.75 16.03 -17.63
C HIS A 135 16.25 15.97 -17.39
N ASP A 136 15.45 16.12 -18.45
CA ASP A 136 14.08 15.60 -18.38
C ASP A 136 14.16 14.07 -18.25
N PHE A 137 13.29 13.48 -17.44
CA PHE A 137 13.19 12.03 -17.29
C PHE A 137 11.91 11.54 -17.94
N VAL A 138 12.02 10.64 -18.92
CA VAL A 138 10.90 10.22 -19.77
C VAL A 138 10.64 8.73 -19.63
N MET A 139 9.39 8.39 -19.30
CA MET A 139 8.86 7.04 -19.24
C MET A 139 7.80 6.89 -20.34
N VAL A 140 7.97 5.89 -21.21
CA VAL A 140 7.00 5.55 -22.26
C VAL A 140 6.54 4.12 -22.02
N GLY A 141 5.24 3.90 -21.89
CA GLY A 141 4.68 2.61 -21.54
C GLY A 141 5.01 1.54 -22.57
N TYR A 142 5.35 0.33 -22.10
CA TYR A 142 5.56 -0.82 -22.96
C TYR A 142 4.23 -1.36 -23.47
N ARG A 143 4.11 -1.49 -24.80
CA ARG A 143 3.02 -2.23 -25.43
C ARG A 143 2.90 -3.64 -24.85
N GLY A 144 1.67 -4.07 -24.57
CA GLY A 144 1.42 -5.37 -23.95
C GLY A 144 1.55 -5.37 -22.43
N VAL A 145 1.96 -4.26 -21.81
CA VAL A 145 1.99 -4.11 -20.34
C VAL A 145 1.20 -2.87 -19.91
N ASP A 146 1.67 -1.68 -20.31
CA ASP A 146 1.21 -0.39 -19.78
C ASP A 146 0.11 0.27 -20.62
N GLY A 147 -0.03 -0.18 -21.87
CA GLY A 147 -0.93 0.42 -22.87
C GLY A 147 -2.36 -0.08 -22.84
N SER A 148 -3.15 0.37 -23.81
CA SER A 148 -4.56 -0.03 -24.00
C SER A 148 -4.76 -1.54 -24.24
N ILE A 149 -3.70 -2.28 -24.57
CA ILE A 149 -3.70 -3.74 -24.68
C ILE A 149 -2.65 -4.33 -23.76
N SER A 150 -3.09 -5.23 -22.89
CA SER A 150 -2.25 -6.02 -22.00
C SER A 150 -2.18 -7.48 -22.46
N LEU A 151 -0.97 -8.04 -22.50
CA LEU A 151 -0.71 -9.45 -22.77
C LEU A 151 -0.66 -10.30 -21.51
N ASN A 152 -1.32 -9.88 -20.43
CA ASN A 152 -1.40 -10.69 -19.23
C ASN A 152 -2.19 -11.98 -19.48
N LEU A 153 -1.65 -13.13 -19.08
CA LEU A 153 -2.18 -14.46 -19.41
C LEU A 153 -2.62 -15.18 -18.11
N PRO A 154 -3.88 -15.02 -17.67
CA PRO A 154 -4.38 -15.72 -16.50
C PRO A 154 -4.29 -17.25 -16.66
N GLU A 155 -4.42 -17.77 -17.89
CA GLU A 155 -4.28 -19.20 -18.17
C GLU A 155 -2.87 -19.73 -17.83
N VAL A 156 -1.85 -18.92 -18.09
CA VAL A 156 -0.45 -19.26 -17.79
C VAL A 156 -0.20 -19.10 -16.29
N ALA A 157 -0.67 -18.01 -15.68
CA ALA A 157 -0.54 -17.80 -14.23
C ALA A 157 -1.18 -18.93 -13.41
N GLU A 158 -2.31 -19.47 -13.87
CA GLU A 158 -2.93 -20.66 -13.28
C GLU A 158 -2.09 -21.93 -13.53
N ALA A 159 -1.61 -22.15 -14.76
CA ALA A 159 -0.82 -23.35 -15.09
C ALA A 159 0.57 -23.40 -14.43
N VAL A 160 1.15 -22.25 -14.07
CA VAL A 160 2.40 -22.14 -13.29
C VAL A 160 2.21 -22.63 -11.85
N GLN A 161 0.98 -22.55 -11.32
CA GLN A 161 0.63 -23.07 -10.00
C GLN A 161 0.51 -24.59 -10.05
N VAL A 162 1.58 -25.28 -9.65
CA VAL A 162 1.65 -26.73 -9.71
C VAL A 162 1.75 -27.35 -8.32
N GLU A 163 1.01 -28.45 -8.13
CA GLU A 163 1.16 -29.22 -6.90
C GLU A 163 2.54 -29.88 -6.79
N LYS A 164 3.11 -30.40 -7.89
CA LYS A 164 4.38 -31.16 -7.87
C LYS A 164 5.27 -30.78 -9.03
N ASN A 165 6.56 -30.55 -8.76
CA ASN A 165 7.64 -30.35 -9.71
C ASN A 165 7.29 -29.52 -10.96
N PRO A 166 7.45 -28.18 -10.91
CA PRO A 166 7.23 -27.32 -12.08
C PRO A 166 8.12 -27.67 -13.28
N LEU A 167 9.24 -28.35 -13.05
CA LEU A 167 10.22 -28.70 -14.09
C LEU A 167 9.98 -30.09 -14.72
N SER A 168 8.89 -30.77 -14.38
CA SER A 168 8.55 -32.08 -14.97
C SER A 168 7.94 -31.92 -16.36
N SER A 169 8.24 -32.85 -17.27
CA SER A 169 7.72 -32.85 -18.65
C SER A 169 6.19 -32.67 -18.70
N GLU A 170 5.46 -33.33 -17.79
CA GLU A 170 4.00 -33.22 -17.69
C GLU A 170 3.54 -31.78 -17.42
N ASN A 171 4.20 -31.06 -16.51
CA ASN A 171 3.83 -29.68 -16.21
C ASN A 171 4.33 -28.69 -17.26
N LEU A 172 5.47 -28.95 -17.90
CA LEU A 172 5.90 -28.17 -19.06
C LEU A 172 4.89 -28.31 -20.21
N GLU A 173 4.34 -29.50 -20.43
CA GLU A 173 3.25 -29.72 -21.40
C GLU A 173 1.95 -28.99 -21.02
N LYS A 174 1.57 -28.98 -19.73
CA LYS A 174 0.39 -28.23 -19.26
C LYS A 174 0.58 -26.73 -19.48
N LEU A 175 1.75 -26.21 -19.10
CA LEU A 175 2.09 -24.81 -19.26
C LEU A 175 2.15 -24.41 -20.73
N GLY A 176 2.74 -25.25 -21.60
CA GLY A 176 2.70 -25.05 -23.04
C GLY A 176 1.27 -25.00 -23.60
N LYS A 177 0.38 -25.91 -23.17
CA LYS A 177 -1.03 -25.87 -23.56
C LYS A 177 -1.70 -24.57 -23.12
N ALA A 178 -1.39 -24.07 -21.93
CA ALA A 178 -1.92 -22.80 -21.43
C ALA A 178 -1.49 -21.61 -22.31
N TYR A 179 -0.21 -21.54 -22.72
CA TYR A 179 0.26 -20.54 -23.70
C TYR A 179 -0.51 -20.61 -25.02
N LEU A 180 -0.73 -21.82 -25.56
CA LEU A 180 -1.49 -22.00 -26.79
C LEU A 180 -2.95 -21.59 -26.64
N THR A 181 -3.58 -21.92 -25.51
CA THR A 181 -4.96 -21.51 -25.20
C THR A 181 -5.07 -19.99 -25.09
N ALA A 182 -4.15 -19.35 -24.39
CA ALA A 182 -4.13 -17.91 -24.23
C ALA A 182 -3.91 -17.19 -25.58
N PHE A 183 -2.99 -17.71 -26.42
CA PHE A 183 -2.82 -17.23 -27.79
C PHE A 183 -4.12 -17.33 -28.61
N GLN A 184 -4.84 -18.45 -28.53
CA GLN A 184 -6.11 -18.63 -29.24
C GLN A 184 -7.19 -17.64 -28.76
N ARG A 185 -7.20 -17.31 -27.46
CA ARG A 185 -8.08 -16.28 -26.91
C ARG A 185 -7.72 -14.90 -27.46
N LEU A 186 -6.47 -14.47 -27.33
CA LEU A 186 -6.00 -13.17 -27.84
C LEU A 186 -6.29 -12.99 -29.35
N LYS A 187 -6.09 -14.06 -30.13
CA LYS A 187 -6.43 -14.07 -31.55
C LYS A 187 -7.92 -13.86 -31.82
N ARG A 188 -8.82 -14.42 -30.99
CA ARG A 188 -10.27 -14.19 -31.10
C ARG A 188 -10.66 -12.77 -30.71
N GLU A 189 -9.92 -12.17 -29.78
CA GLU A 189 -10.06 -10.77 -29.36
C GLU A 189 -9.47 -9.78 -30.38
N GLY A 190 -8.89 -10.28 -31.48
CA GLY A 190 -8.32 -9.45 -32.55
C GLY A 190 -6.92 -8.91 -32.24
N VAL A 191 -6.27 -9.37 -31.17
CA VAL A 191 -4.91 -8.97 -30.81
C VAL A 191 -3.90 -9.57 -31.78
N ASP A 192 -3.05 -8.72 -32.36
CA ASP A 192 -1.99 -9.13 -33.26
C ASP A 192 -0.67 -9.27 -32.51
N ILE A 193 -0.39 -10.46 -31.99
CA ILE A 193 0.81 -10.71 -31.16
C ILE A 193 2.14 -10.39 -31.87
N ASP A 194 2.17 -10.41 -33.22
CA ASP A 194 3.35 -10.01 -34.00
C ASP A 194 3.72 -8.51 -33.81
N GLY A 195 2.79 -7.71 -33.29
CA GLY A 195 2.98 -6.32 -32.91
C GLY A 195 3.72 -6.10 -31.59
N TYR A 196 4.00 -7.14 -30.81
CA TYR A 196 4.52 -7.00 -29.43
C TYR A 196 5.98 -7.43 -29.30
N THR A 197 6.82 -7.13 -30.29
CA THR A 197 8.27 -7.42 -30.25
C THR A 197 9.09 -6.28 -29.61
N MET A 198 10.40 -6.48 -29.42
CA MET A 198 11.31 -5.40 -28.98
C MET A 198 11.45 -4.29 -30.03
N VAL A 199 11.41 -4.63 -31.33
CA VAL A 199 11.52 -3.65 -32.42
C VAL A 199 10.37 -2.66 -32.37
N GLU A 200 9.18 -3.17 -32.10
CA GLU A 200 7.97 -2.34 -32.02
C GLU A 200 7.95 -1.45 -30.77
N VAL A 201 8.57 -1.88 -29.65
CA VAL A 201 8.80 -1.02 -28.46
C VAL A 201 9.77 0.11 -28.81
N ILE A 202 10.85 -0.18 -29.53
CA ILE A 202 11.83 0.83 -29.94
C ILE A 202 11.19 1.86 -30.88
N ASP A 203 10.32 1.41 -31.79
CA ASP A 203 9.59 2.30 -32.68
C ASP A 203 8.55 3.16 -31.93
N ASP A 204 8.10 2.74 -30.73
CA ASP A 204 7.29 3.58 -29.83
C ASP A 204 8.12 4.65 -29.14
N MET A 205 9.28 4.27 -28.61
CA MET A 205 10.23 5.20 -27.98
C MET A 205 10.66 6.28 -28.98
N GLU A 206 10.93 5.87 -30.22
CA GLU A 206 11.31 6.78 -31.30
C GLU A 206 10.17 7.69 -31.73
N ALA A 207 8.92 7.21 -31.72
CA ALA A 207 7.75 8.05 -31.95
C ALA A 207 7.60 9.07 -30.81
N ALA A 208 7.64 8.64 -29.55
CA ALA A 208 7.58 9.53 -28.39
C ALA A 208 8.68 10.60 -28.44
N ARG A 209 9.93 10.23 -28.74
CA ARG A 209 11.05 11.16 -28.88
C ARG A 209 10.76 12.27 -29.89
N LYS A 210 10.30 11.90 -31.09
CA LYS A 210 10.02 12.84 -32.19
C LYS A 210 8.92 13.80 -31.79
N GLU A 211 7.83 13.28 -31.24
CA GLU A 211 6.66 14.08 -30.86
C GLU A 211 6.93 14.98 -29.64
N LEU A 212 7.80 14.54 -28.71
CA LEU A 212 8.31 15.38 -27.62
C LEU A 212 9.29 16.45 -28.09
N GLY A 213 9.74 16.41 -29.35
CA GLY A 213 10.61 17.41 -29.96
C GLY A 213 12.10 17.27 -29.62
N TYR A 214 12.52 16.13 -29.08
CA TYR A 214 13.93 15.91 -28.73
C TYR A 214 14.76 15.51 -29.93
N GLU A 215 15.85 16.22 -30.22
CA GLU A 215 16.78 15.85 -31.29
C GLU A 215 17.52 14.55 -30.98
N LYS A 216 18.07 14.46 -29.76
CA LYS A 216 18.75 13.27 -29.23
C LYS A 216 18.31 12.97 -27.80
N ILE A 217 18.48 11.72 -27.39
CA ILE A 217 18.13 11.24 -26.04
C ILE A 217 19.27 10.45 -25.42
N ASN A 218 19.34 10.48 -24.09
CA ASN A 218 20.07 9.51 -23.30
C ASN A 218 19.17 8.31 -23.00
N LEU A 219 19.75 7.12 -22.90
CA LEU A 219 19.02 5.90 -22.48
C LEU A 219 19.51 5.45 -21.11
N TYR A 220 18.59 5.10 -20.22
CA TYR A 220 18.86 4.38 -18.98
C TYR A 220 18.16 3.03 -19.03
N SER A 221 18.96 1.96 -19.06
CA SER A 221 18.49 0.65 -19.51
C SER A 221 18.97 -0.50 -18.62
N PRO A 222 18.29 -0.74 -17.48
CA PRO A 222 18.58 -1.86 -16.61
C PRO A 222 18.12 -3.22 -17.19
N SER A 223 18.93 -4.27 -16.97
CA SER A 223 18.59 -5.68 -17.24
C SER A 223 18.15 -5.90 -18.70
N TYR A 224 17.00 -6.55 -18.96
CA TYR A 224 16.41 -6.69 -20.30
C TYR A 224 16.37 -5.38 -21.10
N GLY A 225 16.16 -4.23 -20.46
CA GLY A 225 16.16 -2.93 -21.10
C GLY A 225 17.44 -2.65 -21.89
N SER A 226 18.59 -3.18 -21.44
CA SER A 226 19.86 -3.06 -22.16
C SER A 226 19.83 -3.71 -23.55
N ARG A 227 19.04 -4.77 -23.73
CA ARG A 227 18.80 -5.38 -25.04
C ARG A 227 18.00 -4.47 -25.95
N VAL A 228 16.97 -3.84 -25.39
CA VAL A 228 16.14 -2.86 -26.09
C VAL A 228 17.00 -1.68 -26.52
N ALA A 229 17.81 -1.13 -25.60
CA ALA A 229 18.75 -0.04 -25.86
C ALA A 229 19.79 -0.40 -26.93
N TYR A 230 20.32 -1.63 -26.89
CA TYR A 230 21.27 -2.10 -27.88
C TYR A 230 20.66 -2.13 -29.29
N ILE A 231 19.47 -2.72 -29.44
CA ILE A 231 18.77 -2.74 -30.74
C ILE A 231 18.38 -1.31 -31.17
N TYR A 232 18.01 -0.43 -30.23
CA TYR A 232 17.75 0.98 -30.51
C TYR A 232 19.00 1.64 -31.11
N SER A 233 20.18 1.39 -30.52
CA SER A 233 21.45 1.91 -31.04
C SER A 233 21.80 1.44 -32.45
N LEU A 234 21.32 0.25 -32.86
CA LEU A 234 21.52 -0.26 -34.22
C LEU A 234 20.52 0.34 -35.21
N ARG A 235 19.31 0.62 -34.75
CA ARG A 235 18.19 1.04 -35.60
C ARG A 235 18.13 2.56 -35.80
N TYR A 236 18.41 3.31 -34.75
CA TYR A 236 18.36 4.77 -34.72
C TYR A 236 19.60 5.35 -34.00
N PRO A 237 20.83 5.05 -34.47
CA PRO A 237 22.06 5.51 -33.83
C PRO A 237 22.12 7.04 -33.71
N ASP A 238 21.59 7.76 -34.70
CA ASP A 238 21.62 9.22 -34.73
C ASP A 238 20.67 9.88 -33.72
N SER A 239 19.66 9.13 -33.22
CA SER A 239 18.71 9.61 -32.20
C SER A 239 19.25 9.52 -30.78
N ILE A 240 20.35 8.79 -30.57
CA ILE A 240 20.88 8.51 -29.22
C ILE A 240 22.16 9.31 -29.00
N HIS A 241 22.20 10.06 -27.91
CA HIS A 241 23.41 10.75 -27.46
C HIS A 241 24.31 9.78 -26.69
N ARG A 242 23.82 9.26 -25.55
CA ARG A 242 24.54 8.27 -24.74
C ARG A 242 23.60 7.18 -24.24
N SER A 243 24.13 5.97 -24.08
CA SER A 243 23.38 4.83 -23.55
C SER A 243 24.05 4.28 -22.29
N LEU A 244 23.31 4.25 -21.18
CA LEU A 244 23.70 3.56 -19.96
C LEU A 244 22.97 2.23 -19.90
N MET A 245 23.72 1.14 -19.94
CA MET A 245 23.25 -0.23 -19.77
C MET A 245 23.71 -0.73 -18.40
N VAL A 246 22.76 -1.04 -17.53
CA VAL A 246 23.05 -1.61 -16.20
C VAL A 246 22.65 -3.07 -16.23
N SER A 247 23.54 -3.99 -15.86
CA SER A 247 23.27 -5.44 -15.89
C SER A 247 22.89 -5.94 -17.31
N VAL A 248 23.90 -6.05 -18.18
CA VAL A 248 23.71 -6.15 -19.64
C VAL A 248 23.23 -7.52 -20.16
N ASN A 249 22.19 -7.50 -21.01
CA ASN A 249 21.65 -8.64 -21.75
C ASN A 249 21.86 -8.49 -23.28
N PRO A 250 22.88 -9.14 -23.88
CA PRO A 250 23.10 -9.10 -25.33
C PRO A 250 22.37 -10.23 -26.10
N PRO A 251 22.39 -10.19 -27.45
CA PRO A 251 21.97 -11.29 -28.34
C PRO A 251 22.28 -12.71 -27.87
N GLY A 252 21.23 -13.54 -27.70
CA GLY A 252 21.32 -14.95 -27.32
C GLY A 252 21.18 -15.25 -25.81
N HIS A 253 21.00 -14.25 -24.95
CA HIS A 253 21.07 -14.41 -23.49
C HIS A 253 19.72 -14.36 -22.76
N PHE A 254 18.58 -14.65 -23.41
CA PHE A 254 17.33 -14.91 -22.67
C PHE A 254 17.20 -16.35 -22.14
N VAL A 255 18.03 -17.26 -22.64
CA VAL A 255 18.21 -18.59 -22.06
C VAL A 255 19.40 -18.50 -21.12
N TRP A 256 19.18 -18.73 -19.83
CA TRP A 256 20.29 -18.93 -18.91
C TRP A 256 20.85 -20.32 -19.16
N GLU A 257 22.04 -20.41 -19.76
CA GLU A 257 22.65 -21.71 -20.05
C GLU A 257 23.17 -22.36 -18.75
N PRO A 258 23.04 -23.69 -18.55
CA PRO A 258 23.47 -24.35 -17.31
C PRO A 258 24.95 -24.12 -16.97
N GLU A 259 25.82 -24.07 -17.98
CA GLU A 259 27.26 -23.80 -17.78
C GLU A 259 27.50 -22.41 -17.18
N MET A 260 26.68 -21.43 -17.57
CA MET A 260 26.75 -20.07 -17.03
C MET A 260 26.25 -20.03 -15.59
N VAL A 261 25.13 -20.70 -15.29
CA VAL A 261 24.61 -20.83 -13.92
C VAL A 261 25.63 -21.51 -13.01
N ASP A 262 26.22 -22.62 -13.46
CA ASP A 262 27.25 -23.34 -12.73
C ASP A 262 28.53 -22.49 -12.54
N SER A 263 28.93 -21.71 -13.54
CA SER A 263 30.08 -20.81 -13.44
C SER A 263 29.86 -19.74 -12.37
N GLN A 264 28.67 -19.14 -12.31
CA GLN A 264 28.34 -18.13 -11.29
C GLN A 264 28.28 -18.73 -9.88
N LEU A 265 27.72 -19.93 -9.73
CA LEU A 265 27.73 -20.65 -8.45
C LEU A 265 29.15 -20.99 -7.98
N ARG A 266 30.04 -21.36 -8.90
CA ARG A 266 31.46 -21.57 -8.57
C ARG A 266 32.16 -20.27 -8.19
N TYR A 267 31.82 -19.16 -8.82
CA TYR A 267 32.36 -17.87 -8.45
C TYR A 267 31.94 -17.46 -7.02
N TYR A 268 30.67 -17.69 -6.65
CA TYR A 268 30.23 -17.56 -5.25
C TYR A 268 30.98 -18.51 -4.30
N ALA A 269 31.24 -19.75 -4.72
CA ALA A 269 32.01 -20.69 -3.91
C ALA A 269 33.48 -20.26 -3.71
N ASP A 270 34.11 -19.65 -4.72
CA ASP A 270 35.46 -19.10 -4.60
C ASP A 270 35.51 -17.91 -3.62
N LEU A 271 34.43 -17.12 -3.53
CA LEU A 271 34.29 -16.06 -2.52
C LEU A 271 34.04 -16.66 -1.13
N TRP A 272 33.21 -17.69 -1.05
CA TRP A 272 32.92 -18.43 0.19
C TRP A 272 34.18 -19.05 0.80
N GLU A 273 35.08 -19.63 -0.01
CA GLU A 273 36.35 -20.19 0.46
C GLU A 273 37.30 -19.14 1.05
N LYS A 274 37.17 -17.87 0.66
CA LYS A 274 37.98 -16.76 1.15
C LYS A 274 37.44 -16.15 2.45
N ASP A 275 36.16 -16.37 2.76
CA ASP A 275 35.52 -15.91 3.98
C ASP A 275 35.74 -16.93 5.11
N PRO A 276 36.46 -16.56 6.20
CA PRO A 276 36.75 -17.49 7.29
C PRO A 276 35.51 -18.01 8.03
N VAL A 277 34.45 -17.21 8.11
CA VAL A 277 33.19 -17.61 8.75
C VAL A 277 32.47 -18.59 7.84
N ALA A 278 32.36 -18.28 6.55
CA ALA A 278 31.66 -19.10 5.57
C ALA A 278 32.33 -20.48 5.41
N VAL A 279 33.65 -20.53 5.19
CA VAL A 279 34.40 -21.78 5.03
C VAL A 279 34.33 -22.66 6.29
N SER A 280 34.19 -22.06 7.48
CA SER A 280 33.98 -22.81 8.74
C SER A 280 32.61 -23.49 8.80
N LYS A 281 31.59 -22.93 8.13
CA LYS A 281 30.24 -23.51 8.07
C LYS A 281 30.17 -24.68 7.09
N SER A 282 30.81 -24.56 5.92
CA SER A 282 31.03 -25.62 4.93
C SER A 282 32.33 -25.40 4.15
N PRO A 283 33.20 -26.42 4.01
CA PRO A 283 34.45 -26.29 3.26
C PRO A 283 34.29 -26.42 1.73
N ASP A 284 33.11 -26.83 1.23
CA ASP A 284 32.84 -27.02 -0.20
C ASP A 284 31.36 -26.73 -0.48
N LEU A 285 31.04 -25.46 -0.72
CA LEU A 285 29.66 -24.98 -0.89
C LEU A 285 28.93 -25.67 -2.06
N VAL A 286 29.62 -25.88 -3.19
CA VAL A 286 29.02 -26.53 -4.37
C VAL A 286 28.62 -27.96 -4.04
N LYS A 287 29.51 -28.71 -3.39
CA LYS A 287 29.23 -30.09 -2.98
C LYS A 287 28.12 -30.15 -1.95
N THR A 288 28.07 -29.21 -0.99
CA THR A 288 26.95 -29.06 -0.05
C THR A 288 25.62 -28.93 -0.80
N MET A 289 25.53 -27.98 -1.76
CA MET A 289 24.30 -27.79 -2.56
C MET A 289 23.91 -29.07 -3.32
N GLN A 290 24.87 -29.71 -3.98
CA GLN A 290 24.63 -30.95 -4.73
C GLN A 290 24.19 -32.12 -3.85
N ASN A 291 24.77 -32.26 -2.66
CA ASN A 291 24.40 -33.30 -1.69
C ASN A 291 22.96 -33.09 -1.22
N VAL A 292 22.65 -31.87 -0.79
CA VAL A 292 21.34 -31.50 -0.27
C VAL A 292 20.25 -31.73 -1.32
N LEU A 293 20.45 -31.30 -2.57
CA LEU A 293 19.46 -31.52 -3.64
C LEU A 293 19.21 -33.00 -3.94
N LYS A 294 20.19 -33.88 -3.70
CA LYS A 294 20.02 -35.35 -3.85
C LYS A 294 19.29 -35.98 -2.67
N THR A 295 19.38 -35.38 -1.49
CA THR A 295 18.82 -35.92 -0.24
C THR A 295 17.61 -35.16 0.28
N LEU A 296 17.06 -34.22 -0.50
CA LEU A 296 15.90 -33.43 -0.11
C LEU A 296 14.74 -34.33 0.38
N PRO A 297 14.25 -34.13 1.61
CA PRO A 297 13.05 -34.81 2.07
C PRO A 297 11.83 -34.30 1.29
N ARG A 298 10.73 -35.06 1.32
CA ARG A 298 9.48 -34.64 0.65
C ARG A 298 8.78 -33.47 1.35
N GLU A 299 9.01 -33.35 2.64
CA GLU A 299 8.43 -32.32 3.50
C GLU A 299 9.32 -32.06 4.71
N TRP A 300 9.14 -30.90 5.31
CA TRP A 300 9.68 -30.51 6.61
C TRP A 300 8.53 -29.91 7.42
N GLU A 301 8.20 -30.48 8.58
CA GLU A 301 7.09 -30.01 9.44
C GLU A 301 5.75 -29.77 8.71
N GLY A 302 5.42 -30.62 7.73
CA GLY A 302 4.20 -30.51 6.92
C GLY A 302 4.29 -29.54 5.73
N PHE A 303 5.37 -28.75 5.63
CA PHE A 303 5.69 -27.96 4.45
C PHE A 303 6.29 -28.83 3.39
N ARG A 304 5.66 -28.81 2.22
CA ARG A 304 6.15 -29.58 1.11
C ARG A 304 7.41 -28.94 0.53
N ILE A 305 8.46 -29.75 0.45
CA ILE A 305 9.68 -29.36 -0.25
C ILE A 305 9.64 -29.98 -1.63
N ASP A 306 9.49 -29.14 -2.64
CA ASP A 306 9.53 -29.56 -4.02
C ASP A 306 10.87 -29.14 -4.66
N PRO A 307 11.68 -30.09 -5.15
CA PRO A 307 13.02 -29.79 -5.65
C PRO A 307 13.00 -28.83 -6.85
N GLY A 308 11.95 -28.88 -7.69
CA GLY A 308 11.81 -27.96 -8.81
C GLY A 308 11.55 -26.53 -8.35
N LYS A 309 10.65 -26.36 -7.36
CA LYS A 309 10.36 -25.05 -6.76
C LYS A 309 11.57 -24.47 -6.04
N VAL A 310 12.27 -25.28 -5.24
CA VAL A 310 13.52 -24.87 -4.57
C VAL A 310 14.54 -24.38 -5.59
N LYS A 311 14.80 -25.13 -6.67
CA LYS A 311 15.76 -24.72 -7.70
C LYS A 311 15.39 -23.37 -8.33
N ILE A 312 14.11 -23.16 -8.70
CA ILE A 312 13.64 -21.91 -9.30
C ILE A 312 13.82 -20.74 -8.32
N THR A 313 13.37 -20.89 -7.09
CA THR A 313 13.46 -19.81 -6.10
C THR A 313 14.90 -19.54 -5.69
N THR A 314 15.74 -20.57 -5.55
CA THR A 314 17.20 -20.44 -5.37
C THR A 314 17.79 -19.55 -6.46
N PHE A 315 17.48 -19.83 -7.73
CA PHE A 315 17.96 -19.01 -8.85
C PHE A 315 17.55 -17.54 -8.70
N MET A 316 16.28 -17.28 -8.37
CA MET A 316 15.76 -15.91 -8.19
C MET A 316 16.43 -15.16 -7.03
N GLN A 317 16.68 -15.85 -5.92
CA GLN A 317 17.34 -15.25 -4.75
C GLN A 317 18.83 -14.95 -4.97
N LEU A 318 19.48 -15.55 -5.97
CA LEU A 318 20.89 -15.30 -6.25
C LEU A 318 21.13 -13.98 -7.01
N MET A 319 20.07 -13.28 -7.41
CA MET A 319 20.17 -11.98 -8.11
C MET A 319 20.61 -10.83 -7.19
N HIS A 320 20.52 -10.99 -5.86
CA HIS A 320 20.94 -9.99 -4.87
C HIS A 320 21.92 -10.60 -3.88
N ARG A 321 22.93 -9.83 -3.47
CA ARG A 321 23.99 -10.35 -2.59
C ARG A 321 23.46 -10.77 -1.21
N ALA A 322 22.52 -10.01 -0.64
CA ALA A 322 21.98 -10.29 0.69
C ALA A 322 21.20 -11.61 0.72
N SER A 323 20.31 -11.81 -0.26
CA SER A 323 19.54 -13.06 -0.37
C SER A 323 20.40 -14.23 -0.84
N ALA A 324 21.46 -14.01 -1.62
CA ALA A 324 22.41 -15.05 -1.96
C ALA A 324 23.10 -15.63 -0.70
N ALA A 325 23.49 -14.79 0.26
CA ALA A 325 24.01 -15.26 1.54
C ALA A 325 23.01 -16.14 2.31
N GLN A 326 21.73 -15.74 2.33
CA GLN A 326 20.65 -16.51 2.96
C GLN A 326 20.41 -17.86 2.26
N VAL A 327 20.47 -17.91 0.93
CA VAL A 327 20.39 -19.15 0.14
C VAL A 327 21.50 -20.11 0.56
N PHE A 328 22.75 -19.66 0.58
CA PHE A 328 23.89 -20.52 0.88
C PHE A 328 23.86 -21.02 2.32
N ASP A 329 23.52 -20.15 3.27
CA ASP A 329 23.30 -20.55 4.66
C ASP A 329 22.21 -21.63 4.74
N ALA A 330 21.15 -21.50 3.93
CA ALA A 330 20.08 -22.48 3.92
C ALA A 330 20.47 -23.85 3.38
N TYR A 331 21.33 -23.92 2.35
CA TYR A 331 21.90 -25.19 1.90
C TYR A 331 22.84 -25.80 2.95
N VAL A 332 23.65 -24.99 3.63
CA VAL A 332 24.56 -25.48 4.68
C VAL A 332 23.79 -26.01 5.89
N ALA A 333 22.72 -25.33 6.30
CA ALA A 333 21.81 -25.81 7.34
C ALA A 333 21.14 -27.13 6.94
N ALA A 334 20.68 -27.25 5.68
CA ALA A 334 20.06 -28.45 5.17
C ALA A 334 21.01 -29.66 5.13
N GLU A 335 22.29 -29.48 4.82
CA GLU A 335 23.29 -30.56 4.89
C GLU A 335 23.47 -31.10 6.31
N LYS A 336 23.24 -30.25 7.32
CA LYS A 336 23.24 -30.60 8.74
C LYS A 336 21.87 -31.12 9.22
N GLY A 337 20.89 -31.24 8.33
CA GLY A 337 19.56 -31.81 8.59
C GLY A 337 18.44 -30.79 8.78
N ASP A 338 18.72 -29.49 8.72
CA ASP A 338 17.72 -28.43 8.86
C ASP A 338 17.25 -27.90 7.49
N TYR A 339 16.16 -28.49 7.00
CA TYR A 339 15.60 -28.18 5.67
C TYR A 339 14.63 -26.99 5.66
N SER A 340 14.48 -26.28 6.78
CA SER A 340 13.48 -25.21 6.96
C SER A 340 13.58 -24.10 5.92
N GLY A 341 14.77 -23.54 5.70
CA GLY A 341 14.96 -22.51 4.67
C GLY A 341 14.67 -22.99 3.25
N LEU A 342 14.94 -24.27 2.93
CA LEU A 342 14.57 -24.82 1.62
C LEU A 342 13.07 -25.09 1.50
N ALA A 343 12.38 -25.40 2.60
CA ALA A 343 10.93 -25.44 2.63
C ALA A 343 10.33 -24.05 2.37
N TYR A 344 10.89 -23.00 2.96
CA TYR A 344 10.52 -21.61 2.67
C TYR A 344 10.69 -21.28 1.18
N LEU A 345 11.83 -21.60 0.57
CA LEU A 345 12.05 -21.38 -0.87
C LEU A 345 11.03 -22.12 -1.75
N SER A 346 10.66 -23.35 -1.38
CA SER A 346 9.63 -24.13 -2.08
C SER A 346 8.24 -23.47 -2.01
N VAL A 347 7.92 -22.87 -0.86
CA VAL A 347 6.65 -22.20 -0.59
C VAL A 347 6.60 -20.81 -1.23
N ALA A 348 7.72 -20.08 -1.22
CA ALA A 348 7.90 -18.79 -1.88
C ALA A 348 7.52 -18.82 -3.37
N TYR A 349 7.87 -19.91 -4.05
CA TYR A 349 7.50 -20.15 -5.44
C TYR A 349 6.00 -19.93 -5.70
N ASP A 350 5.13 -20.48 -4.83
CA ASP A 350 3.68 -20.49 -5.05
C ASP A 350 3.03 -19.10 -4.93
N LYS A 351 3.74 -18.13 -4.35
CA LYS A 351 3.25 -16.77 -4.16
C LYS A 351 3.82 -15.79 -5.16
N ILE A 352 5.09 -15.94 -5.47
CA ILE A 352 5.83 -14.95 -6.24
C ILE A 352 5.69 -15.26 -7.73
N ILE A 353 6.00 -16.49 -8.13
CA ILE A 353 6.22 -16.82 -9.53
C ILE A 353 4.97 -16.59 -10.38
N PRO A 354 3.76 -17.05 -10.01
CA PRO A 354 2.56 -16.87 -10.84
C PRO A 354 2.25 -15.42 -11.25
N ASN A 355 2.60 -14.45 -10.40
CA ASN A 355 2.30 -13.02 -10.58
C ASN A 355 3.56 -12.16 -10.80
N SER A 356 4.71 -12.79 -11.05
CA SER A 356 6.01 -12.10 -11.16
C SER A 356 6.25 -11.39 -12.49
N SER A 357 5.39 -11.59 -13.50
CA SER A 357 5.60 -11.08 -14.85
C SER A 357 4.30 -11.05 -15.65
N ASN A 358 4.21 -10.12 -16.59
CA ASN A 358 3.27 -10.25 -17.71
C ASN A 358 3.75 -11.39 -18.64
N TRP A 359 3.12 -12.55 -18.55
CA TRP A 359 3.59 -13.78 -19.21
C TRP A 359 3.60 -13.72 -20.74
N GLY A 360 2.61 -13.04 -21.34
CA GLY A 360 2.49 -12.95 -22.79
C GLY A 360 3.47 -11.94 -23.38
N GLU A 361 3.74 -10.84 -22.69
CA GLU A 361 4.80 -9.92 -23.09
C GLU A 361 6.16 -10.62 -22.99
N ARG A 362 6.47 -11.27 -21.86
CA ARG A 362 7.74 -12.00 -21.66
C ARG A 362 7.97 -13.04 -22.76
N ALA A 363 6.94 -13.84 -23.07
CA ALA A 363 7.00 -14.82 -24.16
C ALA A 363 7.18 -14.15 -25.53
N SER A 364 6.51 -13.02 -25.78
CA SER A 364 6.64 -12.28 -27.04
C SER A 364 8.06 -11.76 -27.27
N LYS A 365 8.70 -11.19 -26.24
CA LYS A 365 10.09 -10.68 -26.35
C LYS A 365 11.10 -11.80 -26.47
N ALA A 366 11.00 -12.81 -25.61
CA ALA A 366 11.92 -13.94 -25.59
C ALA A 366 11.85 -14.76 -26.89
N VAL A 367 10.64 -15.18 -27.29
CA VAL A 367 10.47 -16.07 -28.44
C VAL A 367 10.82 -15.40 -29.76
N SER A 368 10.42 -14.14 -29.94
CA SER A 368 10.75 -13.41 -31.17
C SER A 368 12.25 -13.17 -31.32
N ALA A 369 13.01 -13.10 -30.22
CA ALA A 369 14.44 -12.81 -30.25
C ALA A 369 15.32 -14.07 -30.29
N ASP A 370 15.11 -15.03 -29.40
CA ASP A 370 16.13 -16.05 -29.12
C ASP A 370 15.62 -17.49 -29.29
N TYR A 371 14.33 -17.72 -29.63
CA TYR A 371 13.81 -19.08 -29.85
C TYR A 371 14.36 -19.74 -31.13
N ASP A 372 15.12 -20.81 -30.93
CA ASP A 372 15.47 -21.79 -31.95
C ASP A 372 14.62 -23.08 -31.80
N PRO A 373 13.77 -23.43 -32.78
CA PRO A 373 12.97 -24.66 -32.75
C PRO A 373 13.79 -25.95 -32.90
N LYS A 374 15.11 -25.87 -33.11
CA LYS A 374 16.00 -27.04 -33.21
C LYS A 374 16.58 -27.48 -31.86
N ARG A 375 16.48 -26.63 -30.84
CA ARG A 375 16.97 -26.92 -29.49
C ARG A 375 15.96 -27.79 -28.76
N ASP A 376 16.47 -28.68 -27.92
CA ASP A 376 15.68 -29.42 -26.94
C ASP A 376 15.86 -28.71 -25.60
N TYR A 377 15.06 -27.66 -25.37
CA TYR A 377 15.25 -26.80 -24.20
C TYR A 377 15.03 -27.57 -22.91
N GLU A 378 14.08 -28.51 -22.89
CA GLU A 378 13.84 -29.34 -21.72
C GLU A 378 15.08 -30.18 -21.33
N ALA A 379 15.75 -30.79 -22.30
CA ALA A 379 16.94 -31.60 -22.04
C ALA A 379 18.21 -30.76 -21.83
N GLU A 380 18.39 -29.70 -22.61
CA GLU A 380 19.59 -28.86 -22.59
C GLU A 380 19.72 -28.04 -21.29
N THR A 381 18.61 -27.62 -20.68
CA THR A 381 18.61 -26.74 -19.51
C THR A 381 18.78 -27.46 -18.17
N ASP A 382 18.84 -28.79 -18.13
CA ASP A 382 19.06 -29.57 -16.89
C ASP A 382 19.96 -30.78 -17.15
N PRO A 383 21.20 -30.57 -17.65
CA PRO A 383 22.10 -31.63 -18.01
C PRO A 383 22.63 -32.34 -16.76
N ALA A 384 22.96 -33.63 -16.93
CA ALA A 384 23.53 -34.43 -15.86
C ALA A 384 24.87 -33.84 -15.39
N GLY A 385 24.97 -33.54 -14.09
CA GLY A 385 26.18 -32.99 -13.48
C GLY A 385 26.14 -31.48 -13.24
N SER A 386 25.12 -30.76 -13.75
CA SER A 386 24.87 -29.37 -13.34
C SER A 386 24.57 -29.27 -11.84
N ILE A 387 24.88 -28.12 -11.22
CA ILE A 387 24.69 -27.93 -9.78
C ILE A 387 23.20 -27.84 -9.47
N ILE A 388 22.49 -26.91 -10.10
CA ILE A 388 21.02 -26.76 -9.99
C ILE A 388 20.30 -26.90 -11.34
N GLY A 389 21.05 -27.02 -12.44
CA GLY A 389 20.54 -26.83 -13.81
C GLY A 389 20.29 -25.35 -14.11
N SER A 390 19.47 -25.08 -15.11
CA SER A 390 18.88 -23.77 -15.39
C SER A 390 17.37 -23.83 -15.18
N PRO A 391 16.91 -23.78 -13.92
CA PRO A 391 15.54 -24.14 -13.58
C PRO A 391 14.51 -23.17 -14.18
N VAL A 392 14.83 -21.88 -14.23
CA VAL A 392 13.93 -20.88 -14.82
C VAL A 392 13.85 -21.04 -16.34
N SER A 393 15.00 -21.24 -17.01
CA SER A 393 14.96 -21.49 -18.45
C SER A 393 14.28 -22.80 -18.81
N LYS A 394 14.44 -23.85 -17.99
CA LYS A 394 13.71 -25.10 -18.18
C LYS A 394 12.20 -24.92 -18.13
N GLN A 395 11.71 -24.16 -17.15
CA GLN A 395 10.28 -23.87 -17.03
C GLN A 395 9.77 -23.07 -18.23
N ASP A 396 10.42 -21.93 -18.52
CA ASP A 396 9.97 -21.00 -19.54
C ASP A 396 10.11 -21.63 -20.94
N TRP A 397 11.34 -21.97 -21.33
CA TRP A 397 11.66 -22.41 -22.69
C TRP A 397 11.19 -23.83 -22.96
N GLY A 398 11.27 -24.72 -21.96
CA GLY A 398 10.73 -26.06 -22.08
C GLY A 398 9.21 -26.06 -22.28
N SER A 399 8.46 -25.17 -21.61
CA SER A 399 7.01 -25.07 -21.84
C SER A 399 6.66 -24.43 -23.20
N LEU A 400 7.40 -23.40 -23.60
CA LEU A 400 7.28 -22.79 -24.93
C LEU A 400 7.61 -23.80 -26.04
N GLU A 401 8.55 -24.72 -25.83
CA GLU A 401 8.83 -25.83 -26.74
C GLU A 401 7.63 -26.78 -26.91
N LYS A 402 6.90 -27.08 -25.81
CA LYS A 402 5.77 -28.04 -25.85
C LYS A 402 4.50 -27.49 -26.49
N GLY A 403 4.19 -26.21 -26.28
CA GLY A 403 2.91 -25.61 -26.71
C GLY A 403 3.03 -24.46 -27.69
N GLY A 404 4.17 -23.79 -27.71
CA GLY A 404 4.48 -22.66 -28.58
C GLY A 404 3.90 -21.34 -28.11
N TRP A 405 4.58 -20.26 -28.49
CA TRP A 405 4.04 -18.91 -28.60
C TRP A 405 4.29 -18.44 -30.02
N PRO A 406 3.30 -18.46 -30.93
CA PRO A 406 3.53 -18.41 -32.37
C PRO A 406 3.75 -16.97 -32.90
N ILE A 407 4.58 -16.20 -32.20
CA ILE A 407 5.03 -14.88 -32.64
C ILE A 407 6.14 -15.02 -33.70
N LYS A 408 6.16 -14.11 -34.67
CA LYS A 408 7.24 -14.07 -35.66
C LYS A 408 8.57 -13.64 -35.04
N PRO A 409 9.70 -14.25 -35.47
CA PRO A 409 11.02 -13.77 -35.07
C PRO A 409 11.27 -12.34 -35.55
N ILE A 410 11.96 -11.55 -34.73
CA ILE A 410 12.48 -10.24 -35.13
C ILE A 410 13.53 -10.42 -36.24
N PRO A 411 13.82 -9.36 -37.04
CA PRO A 411 14.83 -9.41 -38.08
C PRO A 411 16.16 -10.01 -37.60
N LYS A 412 16.77 -10.83 -38.46
CA LYS A 412 17.93 -11.67 -38.10
C LYS A 412 19.14 -10.84 -37.65
N GLU A 413 19.24 -9.63 -38.17
CA GLU A 413 20.22 -8.61 -37.81
C GLU A 413 20.19 -8.28 -36.31
N TYR A 414 19.02 -8.17 -35.69
CA TYR A 414 18.86 -7.79 -34.28
C TYR A 414 18.99 -8.97 -33.32
N ARG A 415 19.06 -10.20 -33.85
CA ARG A 415 19.30 -11.43 -33.10
C ARG A 415 20.78 -11.82 -33.03
N LYS A 416 21.66 -10.92 -33.47
CA LYS A 416 23.11 -11.13 -33.53
C LYS A 416 23.85 -9.87 -33.11
N LEU A 417 25.07 -10.05 -32.63
CA LEU A 417 25.97 -8.95 -32.34
C LEU A 417 26.37 -8.22 -33.64
N GLN A 418 26.26 -6.90 -33.59
CA GLN A 418 26.56 -5.91 -34.62
C GLN A 418 27.22 -4.67 -34.03
N TYR A 419 27.99 -3.99 -34.86
CA TYR A 419 28.69 -2.79 -34.43
C TYR A 419 27.72 -1.61 -34.24
N SER A 420 27.83 -0.94 -33.09
CA SER A 420 27.21 0.34 -32.80
C SER A 420 28.27 1.38 -32.49
N ASP A 421 28.04 2.61 -32.97
CA ASP A 421 28.90 3.78 -32.74
C ASP A 421 28.35 4.71 -31.65
N VAL A 422 27.20 4.39 -31.05
CA VAL A 422 26.67 5.14 -29.90
C VAL A 422 27.65 5.06 -28.73
N GLU A 423 27.86 6.17 -28.03
CA GLU A 423 28.65 6.19 -26.80
C GLU A 423 27.87 5.48 -25.69
N THR A 424 28.41 4.34 -25.24
CA THR A 424 27.70 3.43 -24.33
C THR A 424 28.53 3.11 -23.10
N LEU A 425 27.95 3.26 -21.92
CA LEU A 425 28.49 2.79 -20.66
C LEU A 425 27.74 1.52 -20.24
N LEU A 426 28.50 0.46 -19.99
CA LEU A 426 28.03 -0.80 -19.43
C LEU A 426 28.46 -0.84 -17.96
N VAL A 427 27.53 -1.08 -17.05
CA VAL A 427 27.81 -1.26 -15.63
C VAL A 427 27.27 -2.61 -15.20
N ASN A 428 28.14 -3.52 -14.76
CA ASN A 428 27.76 -4.85 -14.31
C ASN A 428 28.37 -5.16 -12.95
N GLY A 429 27.64 -5.92 -12.14
CA GLY A 429 28.19 -6.57 -10.96
C GLY A 429 29.03 -7.78 -11.33
N SER A 430 30.11 -8.06 -10.60
CA SER A 430 30.92 -9.26 -10.84
C SER A 430 30.21 -10.55 -10.42
N ILE A 431 29.21 -10.48 -9.54
CA ILE A 431 28.38 -11.61 -9.09
C ILE A 431 26.94 -11.52 -9.64
N ASP A 432 26.72 -10.72 -10.68
CA ASP A 432 25.39 -10.60 -11.32
C ASP A 432 24.96 -11.94 -11.90
N PHE A 433 24.02 -12.59 -11.22
CA PHE A 433 23.58 -13.94 -11.55
C PHE A 433 22.61 -13.99 -12.74
N ALA A 434 21.85 -12.92 -12.95
CA ALA A 434 20.85 -12.84 -14.02
C ALA A 434 21.49 -12.44 -15.35
N THR A 435 22.45 -11.51 -15.30
CA THR A 435 23.19 -11.00 -16.47
C THR A 435 24.67 -10.92 -16.13
N PRO A 436 25.40 -12.05 -16.19
CA PRO A 436 26.82 -12.10 -15.86
C PRO A 436 27.65 -11.04 -16.57
N ALA A 437 28.71 -10.57 -15.90
CA ALA A 437 29.65 -9.62 -16.47
C ALA A 437 30.28 -10.12 -17.79
N GLU A 438 30.37 -11.44 -17.99
CA GLU A 438 30.77 -12.08 -19.23
C GLU A 438 29.90 -11.67 -20.42
N SER A 439 28.59 -11.52 -20.23
CA SER A 439 27.67 -11.04 -21.26
C SER A 439 28.01 -9.61 -21.67
N ALA A 440 28.32 -8.72 -20.71
CA ALA A 440 28.77 -7.37 -21.01
C ALA A 440 30.12 -7.35 -21.75
N LYS A 441 31.06 -8.22 -21.35
CA LYS A 441 32.37 -8.39 -22.03
C LYS A 441 32.20 -8.91 -23.46
N GLU A 442 31.21 -9.76 -23.72
CA GLU A 442 30.89 -10.26 -25.07
C GLU A 442 30.36 -9.14 -25.97
N LEU A 443 29.53 -8.25 -25.42
CA LEU A 443 28.96 -7.13 -26.18
C LEU A 443 29.98 -6.02 -26.45
N LEU A 444 30.87 -5.73 -25.49
CA LEU A 444 31.78 -4.58 -25.54
C LEU A 444 32.57 -4.41 -26.86
N PRO A 445 33.14 -5.46 -27.50
CA PRO A 445 33.85 -5.33 -28.78
C PRO A 445 32.99 -4.80 -29.94
N TYR A 446 31.67 -4.92 -29.82
CA TYR A 446 30.70 -4.44 -30.81
C TYR A 446 30.21 -3.02 -30.53
N LEU A 447 30.61 -2.42 -29.41
CA LEU A 447 30.32 -1.03 -29.08
C LEU A 447 31.61 -0.23 -29.27
N ARG A 448 31.78 0.43 -30.43
CA ARG A 448 33.06 1.07 -30.79
C ARG A 448 33.46 2.17 -29.81
N ASN A 449 32.45 2.81 -29.21
CA ASN A 449 32.59 3.82 -28.16
C ASN A 449 32.08 3.29 -26.80
N GLY A 450 32.12 1.97 -26.62
CA GLY A 450 31.70 1.28 -25.41
C GLY A 450 32.74 1.35 -24.30
N LYS A 451 32.30 1.56 -23.07
CA LYS A 451 33.11 1.49 -21.84
C LYS A 451 32.42 0.55 -20.86
N LEU A 452 33.19 -0.28 -20.16
CA LEU A 452 32.66 -1.28 -19.23
C LEU A 452 33.24 -1.04 -17.83
N VAL A 453 32.36 -0.89 -16.85
CA VAL A 453 32.66 -0.90 -15.42
C VAL A 453 32.13 -2.20 -14.85
N ILE A 454 33.00 -2.95 -14.17
CA ILE A 454 32.61 -4.15 -13.41
C ILE A 454 32.84 -3.87 -11.93
N LEU A 455 31.75 -3.78 -11.18
CA LEU A 455 31.80 -3.54 -9.74
C LEU A 455 31.96 -4.87 -9.00
N ALA A 456 33.03 -4.96 -8.22
CA ALA A 456 33.39 -6.19 -7.52
C ALA A 456 32.35 -6.52 -6.44
N GLU A 457 31.87 -7.77 -6.47
CA GLU A 457 30.96 -8.37 -5.48
C GLU A 457 29.64 -7.60 -5.29
N MET A 458 29.24 -6.85 -6.32
CA MET A 458 27.89 -6.36 -6.51
C MET A 458 27.11 -7.32 -7.42
N ALA A 459 25.82 -7.49 -7.13
CA ALA A 459 24.93 -8.37 -7.89
C ALA A 459 24.19 -7.60 -9.00
N HIS A 460 22.90 -7.88 -9.18
CA HIS A 460 22.07 -7.26 -10.21
C HIS A 460 21.73 -5.80 -9.89
N VAL A 461 21.12 -5.09 -10.85
CA VAL A 461 20.71 -3.67 -10.86
C VAL A 461 20.60 -2.98 -9.48
N SER A 462 19.77 -3.49 -8.57
CA SER A 462 19.53 -2.83 -7.27
C SER A 462 20.77 -2.70 -6.39
N ASP A 463 21.69 -3.66 -6.45
CA ASP A 463 22.93 -3.64 -5.68
C ASP A 463 23.86 -2.55 -6.22
N LEU A 464 23.91 -2.40 -7.55
CA LEU A 464 24.71 -1.40 -8.24
C LEU A 464 24.24 0.02 -7.92
N GLU A 465 22.93 0.20 -7.76
CA GLU A 465 22.30 1.50 -7.53
C GLU A 465 22.23 1.91 -6.07
N ASN A 466 22.02 0.96 -5.14
CA ASN A 466 21.59 1.29 -3.78
C ASN A 466 22.64 1.00 -2.70
N ILE A 467 23.69 0.21 -2.96
CA ILE A 467 24.73 -0.06 -1.94
C ILE A 467 25.63 1.17 -1.76
N GLN A 468 26.06 1.78 -2.87
CA GLN A 468 26.85 3.01 -2.87
C GLN A 468 26.20 4.07 -3.77
N PRO A 469 25.02 4.58 -3.39
CA PRO A 469 24.18 5.40 -4.27
C PRO A 469 24.86 6.70 -4.72
N GLN A 470 25.69 7.29 -3.86
CA GLN A 470 26.46 8.50 -4.19
C GLN A 470 27.58 8.22 -5.22
N ALA A 471 28.19 7.04 -5.19
CA ALA A 471 29.20 6.65 -6.16
C ALA A 471 28.55 6.33 -7.52
N PHE A 472 27.39 5.66 -7.51
CA PHE A 472 26.61 5.41 -8.70
C PHE A 472 26.11 6.71 -9.34
N GLN A 473 25.57 7.63 -8.55
CA GLN A 473 25.21 8.98 -8.99
C GLN A 473 26.40 9.68 -9.68
N HIS A 474 27.56 9.73 -9.02
CA HIS A 474 28.77 10.35 -9.58
C HIS A 474 29.16 9.73 -10.93
N LEU A 475 29.16 8.40 -11.04
CA LEU A 475 29.46 7.71 -12.30
C LEU A 475 28.49 8.10 -13.42
N VAL A 476 27.18 8.10 -13.12
CA VAL A 476 26.12 8.35 -14.11
C VAL A 476 26.09 9.82 -14.55
N GLU A 477 26.16 10.77 -13.62
CA GLU A 477 26.19 12.20 -13.95
C GLU A 477 27.39 12.57 -14.82
N ARG A 478 28.59 12.10 -14.45
CA ARG A 478 29.82 12.35 -15.21
C ARG A 478 29.74 11.73 -16.60
N PHE A 479 29.12 10.56 -16.73
CA PHE A 479 28.91 9.94 -18.03
C PHE A 479 27.91 10.72 -18.89
N TYR A 480 26.72 11.02 -18.38
CA TYR A 480 25.69 11.70 -19.17
C TYR A 480 26.05 13.14 -19.53
N LEU A 481 26.75 13.87 -18.66
CA LEU A 481 27.15 15.25 -18.94
C LEU A 481 28.44 15.32 -19.76
N GLU A 482 29.46 14.55 -19.38
CA GLU A 482 30.82 14.75 -19.88
C GLU A 482 31.36 13.59 -20.73
N GLY A 483 30.66 12.45 -20.78
CA GLY A 483 31.18 11.22 -21.42
C GLY A 483 32.35 10.61 -20.64
N ILE A 484 32.55 11.03 -19.39
CA ILE A 484 33.63 10.54 -18.53
C ILE A 484 33.09 9.40 -17.68
N VAL A 485 33.79 8.27 -17.74
CA VAL A 485 33.53 7.12 -16.87
C VAL A 485 34.47 7.24 -15.68
N ASP A 486 33.91 7.54 -14.52
CA ASP A 486 34.64 7.75 -13.27
C ASP A 486 34.01 6.89 -12.17
N ASP A 487 34.59 5.70 -11.98
CA ASP A 487 34.22 4.75 -10.93
C ASP A 487 35.06 4.95 -9.66
N SER A 488 35.86 6.02 -9.56
CA SER A 488 36.80 6.23 -8.43
C SER A 488 36.13 6.46 -7.08
N LYS A 489 34.81 6.74 -7.07
CA LYS A 489 34.00 6.89 -5.86
C LYS A 489 33.53 5.56 -5.30
N PHE A 490 33.58 4.48 -6.07
CA PHE A 490 33.26 3.16 -5.55
C PHE A 490 34.37 2.66 -4.64
N THR A 491 33.99 2.21 -3.45
CA THR A 491 34.87 1.51 -2.52
C THR A 491 34.56 0.02 -2.56
N TYR A 492 35.59 -0.82 -2.54
CA TYR A 492 35.38 -2.26 -2.49
C TYR A 492 34.78 -2.67 -1.14
N GLU A 493 33.63 -3.35 -1.19
CA GLU A 493 32.93 -3.91 -0.04
C GLU A 493 32.71 -5.41 -0.23
N PRO A 494 33.46 -6.29 0.47
CA PRO A 494 33.42 -7.73 0.25
C PRO A 494 32.06 -8.33 0.61
N MET A 495 31.68 -9.40 -0.09
CA MET A 495 30.50 -10.22 0.16
C MET A 495 30.41 -10.62 1.62
N ASN A 496 29.26 -10.35 2.24
CA ASN A 496 29.00 -10.79 3.61
C ASN A 496 28.17 -12.07 3.57
N PHE A 497 28.78 -13.21 3.89
CA PHE A 497 28.10 -14.52 4.00
C PHE A 497 27.47 -14.79 5.37
N THR A 498 27.38 -13.76 6.22
CA THR A 498 26.69 -13.81 7.50
C THR A 498 25.45 -12.92 7.41
N PRO A 499 24.31 -13.47 6.94
CA PRO A 499 23.08 -12.70 6.87
C PRO A 499 22.61 -12.35 8.29
N SER A 500 22.03 -11.17 8.47
CA SER A 500 21.44 -10.74 9.75
C SER A 500 20.19 -11.55 10.14
N GLN A 501 19.51 -12.12 9.15
CA GLN A 501 18.36 -13.01 9.30
C GLN A 501 18.45 -14.12 8.23
N THR A 502 18.21 -15.38 8.58
CA THR A 502 18.28 -16.51 7.64
C THR A 502 16.90 -16.93 7.14
N PHE A 503 16.84 -17.69 6.04
CA PHE A 503 15.57 -18.32 5.61
C PHE A 503 15.08 -19.38 6.60
N GLN A 504 15.98 -19.99 7.38
CA GLN A 504 15.63 -20.91 8.46
C GLN A 504 14.83 -20.17 9.53
N ASP A 505 15.29 -18.96 9.91
CA ASP A 505 14.63 -18.16 10.93
C ASP A 505 13.22 -17.81 10.48
N ILE A 506 13.07 -17.31 9.24
CA ILE A 506 11.76 -17.01 8.65
C ILE A 506 10.87 -18.25 8.57
N ALA A 507 11.42 -19.39 8.13
CA ALA A 507 10.68 -20.65 8.02
C ALA A 507 10.22 -21.17 9.39
N LYS A 508 11.07 -21.13 10.41
CA LYS A 508 10.76 -21.60 11.77
C LYS A 508 9.78 -20.69 12.47
N GLN A 509 9.92 -19.37 12.31
CA GLN A 509 8.90 -18.42 12.72
C GLN A 509 7.55 -18.78 12.10
N PHE A 510 7.52 -19.15 10.80
CA PHE A 510 6.30 -19.58 10.14
C PHE A 510 5.72 -20.89 10.72
N VAL A 511 6.55 -21.92 10.98
CA VAL A 511 6.06 -23.19 11.55
C VAL A 511 5.61 -23.02 12.98
N GLU A 512 6.29 -22.21 13.76
CA GLU A 512 5.90 -21.89 15.12
C GLU A 512 4.54 -21.16 15.13
N GLN A 513 4.33 -20.21 14.20
CA GLN A 513 3.03 -19.56 13.97
C GLN A 513 1.94 -20.57 13.50
N ALA A 514 2.25 -21.46 12.56
CA ALA A 514 1.30 -22.45 12.03
C ALA A 514 1.01 -23.62 12.97
N ALA A 515 1.95 -24.00 13.83
CA ALA A 515 1.77 -25.00 14.89
C ALA A 515 0.92 -24.43 16.03
N ARG A 516 1.11 -23.13 16.36
CA ARG A 516 0.16 -22.36 17.15
C ARG A 516 -1.23 -22.38 16.48
N GLY A 517 -1.27 -22.26 15.14
CA GLY A 517 -2.37 -22.46 14.16
C GLY A 517 -3.24 -23.73 14.24
N ALA A 518 -2.63 -24.90 14.41
CA ALA A 518 -3.24 -26.20 14.10
C ALA A 518 -3.48 -27.15 15.29
N ALA A 519 -2.94 -26.83 16.46
CA ALA A 519 -3.68 -27.06 17.70
C ALA A 519 -4.88 -26.09 17.67
N GLY A 520 -6.05 -26.46 18.20
CA GLY A 520 -7.20 -25.53 18.24
C GLY A 520 -6.77 -24.14 18.74
N PRO A 521 -7.29 -23.08 18.10
CA PRO A 521 -6.47 -22.01 17.54
C PRO A 521 -5.87 -21.11 18.62
N ALA A 522 -4.66 -20.58 18.47
CA ALA A 522 -4.15 -19.85 17.30
C ALA A 522 -4.84 -18.50 17.07
N SER A 523 -4.32 -17.48 17.73
CA SER A 523 -4.15 -16.18 17.08
C SER A 523 -2.66 -15.92 17.16
N ALA A 524 -1.97 -15.93 16.01
CA ALA A 524 -0.54 -15.65 15.82
C ALA A 524 -0.11 -15.72 14.34
N GLU A 525 -0.53 -14.94 13.33
CA GLU A 525 -1.51 -13.85 13.03
C GLU A 525 -1.68 -12.66 13.98
N ARG A 526 -0.96 -12.67 15.11
CA ARG A 526 -1.16 -11.93 16.37
C ARG A 526 -0.41 -12.72 17.45
N GLY A 527 0.92 -12.82 17.46
CA GLY A 527 1.46 -13.60 18.60
C GLY A 527 2.91 -13.97 18.67
N ASN A 528 3.74 -13.03 19.11
CA ASN A 528 4.49 -13.31 20.33
C ASN A 528 3.74 -12.71 21.50
N VAL A 529 2.64 -13.30 21.93
CA VAL A 529 1.93 -12.78 23.09
C VAL A 529 2.69 -13.18 24.37
N TYR A 530 3.30 -12.25 25.09
CA TYR A 530 3.74 -12.49 26.47
C TYR A 530 2.51 -12.63 27.34
N GLU A 531 2.34 -13.79 27.96
CA GLU A 531 1.26 -14.05 28.91
C GLU A 531 1.82 -13.86 30.32
N ASP A 532 1.16 -13.03 31.12
CA ASP A 532 1.52 -12.86 32.51
C ASP A 532 1.40 -14.21 33.27
N PRO A 533 2.36 -14.56 34.16
CA PRO A 533 2.34 -15.84 34.87
C PRO A 533 1.10 -16.07 35.75
N GLU A 534 0.42 -15.01 36.18
CA GLU A 534 -0.84 -15.08 36.93
C GLU A 534 -2.07 -15.00 36.02
N GLY A 535 -1.87 -14.97 34.70
CA GLY A 535 -2.93 -14.91 33.68
C GLY A 535 -3.64 -13.56 33.63
N ARG A 536 -3.01 -12.51 34.18
CA ARG A 536 -3.65 -11.20 34.36
C ARG A 536 -3.82 -10.44 33.04
N PHE A 537 -2.88 -10.61 32.11
CA PHE A 537 -2.89 -9.92 30.84
C PHE A 537 -1.97 -10.61 29.84
N SER A 538 -2.07 -10.17 28.59
CA SER A 538 -1.13 -10.61 27.60
C SER A 538 -0.71 -9.52 26.61
N ILE A 539 0.47 -9.67 26.04
CA ILE A 539 1.15 -8.62 25.28
C ILE A 539 1.62 -9.18 23.96
N PRO A 540 0.87 -8.95 22.88
CA PRO A 540 1.31 -9.20 21.50
C PRO A 540 2.64 -8.53 21.13
N LEU A 541 3.78 -9.08 21.49
CA LEU A 541 5.09 -8.65 21.01
C LEU A 541 5.16 -8.78 19.47
N VAL A 542 5.57 -7.71 18.79
CA VAL A 542 5.69 -7.66 17.32
C VAL A 542 7.16 -7.41 16.96
N GLY A 543 7.68 -8.20 16.02
CA GLY A 543 9.12 -8.24 15.75
C GLY A 543 9.88 -9.20 16.66
N ASP A 544 11.20 -9.24 16.49
CA ASP A 544 12.07 -10.31 16.99
C ASP A 544 12.52 -10.11 18.47
N TRP A 545 11.58 -9.79 19.35
CA TRP A 545 11.84 -9.70 20.79
C TRP A 545 12.22 -11.08 21.35
N THR A 546 13.39 -11.16 21.97
CA THR A 546 13.89 -12.39 22.62
C THR A 546 13.74 -12.28 24.12
N GLU A 547 13.04 -13.22 24.77
CA GLU A 547 12.97 -13.28 26.23
C GLU A 547 14.38 -13.54 26.81
N VAL A 548 14.87 -12.61 27.60
CA VAL A 548 16.19 -12.65 28.24
C VAL A 548 16.09 -13.26 29.64
N LYS A 549 15.05 -12.91 30.41
CA LYS A 549 14.92 -13.31 31.81
C LYS A 549 13.50 -13.14 32.31
N THR A 550 12.91 -14.18 32.89
CA THR A 550 11.68 -14.07 33.68
C THR A 550 11.91 -14.75 35.02
N ASP A 551 11.76 -14.02 36.13
CA ASP A 551 12.04 -14.54 37.48
C ASP A 551 10.89 -14.35 38.48
N GLY A 552 9.69 -14.06 37.96
CA GLY A 552 8.47 -13.85 38.74
C GLY A 552 8.34 -12.46 39.36
N THR A 553 9.37 -11.61 39.22
CA THR A 553 9.30 -10.19 39.57
C THR A 553 9.09 -9.33 38.31
N TYR A 554 9.76 -9.69 37.21
CA TYR A 554 9.50 -9.14 35.87
C TYR A 554 9.88 -10.15 34.78
N ALA A 555 9.47 -9.86 33.55
CA ALA A 555 9.93 -10.51 32.34
C ALA A 555 10.71 -9.53 31.46
N LYS A 556 11.96 -9.84 31.14
CA LYS A 556 12.84 -9.04 30.28
C LYS A 556 12.90 -9.66 28.90
N PHE A 557 12.76 -8.81 27.89
CA PHE A 557 12.91 -9.08 26.48
C PHE A 557 13.96 -8.15 25.89
N ALA A 558 14.63 -8.58 24.84
CA ALA A 558 15.58 -7.76 24.09
C ALA A 558 15.28 -7.83 22.60
N LEU A 559 15.32 -6.69 21.93
CA LEU A 559 15.26 -6.56 20.47
C LEU A 559 16.69 -6.27 19.98
N ALA A 560 17.15 -7.00 18.97
CA ALA A 560 18.55 -6.90 18.53
C ALA A 560 18.82 -5.69 17.62
N THR A 561 17.84 -5.29 16.79
CA THR A 561 17.99 -4.18 15.85
C THR A 561 16.66 -3.40 15.71
N PRO A 562 16.57 -2.16 16.22
CA PRO A 562 17.57 -1.49 17.06
C PRO A 562 17.74 -2.21 18.42
N PRO A 563 18.90 -2.06 19.08
CA PRO A 563 19.16 -2.70 20.37
C PRO A 563 18.29 -2.05 21.46
N LEU A 564 17.22 -2.74 21.85
CA LEU A 564 16.31 -2.31 22.92
C LEU A 564 16.16 -3.42 23.95
N ASP A 565 16.09 -3.05 25.23
CA ASP A 565 15.64 -3.94 26.29
C ASP A 565 14.23 -3.51 26.71
N MET A 566 13.31 -4.46 26.85
CA MET A 566 11.96 -4.24 27.35
C MET A 566 11.72 -5.12 28.57
N TYR A 567 11.25 -4.53 29.64
CA TYR A 567 10.87 -5.23 30.86
C TYR A 567 9.37 -5.10 31.05
N ILE A 568 8.71 -6.21 31.33
CA ILE A 568 7.29 -6.26 31.66
C ILE A 568 7.21 -6.57 33.14
N VAL A 569 6.68 -5.63 33.91
CA VAL A 569 6.75 -5.59 35.37
C VAL A 569 5.37 -5.31 35.93
N THR A 570 5.06 -5.92 37.06
CA THR A 570 3.87 -5.58 37.84
C THR A 570 4.26 -5.14 39.23
N ALA A 571 3.67 -4.07 39.73
CA ALA A 571 3.82 -3.60 41.09
C ALA A 571 2.46 -3.57 41.78
N GLU A 572 2.35 -4.11 43.00
CA GLU A 572 1.14 -4.05 43.82
C GLU A 572 0.94 -2.63 44.37
N SER A 573 0.47 -1.74 43.52
CA SER A 573 0.14 -0.36 43.84
C SER A 573 -1.03 0.08 42.99
N SER A 574 -2.00 0.73 43.63
CA SER A 574 -3.07 1.47 42.96
C SER A 574 -2.66 2.91 42.63
N ASP A 575 -1.52 3.38 43.15
CA ASP A 575 -0.90 4.65 42.81
C ASP A 575 0.11 4.43 41.68
N LEU A 576 -0.17 5.03 40.52
CA LEU A 576 0.58 4.82 39.28
C LEU A 576 2.05 5.26 39.40
N GLU A 577 2.30 6.40 40.04
CA GLU A 577 3.65 6.97 40.16
C GLU A 577 4.49 6.13 41.13
N ALA A 578 3.93 5.78 42.31
CA ALA A 578 4.59 4.88 43.26
C ALA A 578 4.78 3.47 42.69
N GLY A 579 3.82 2.98 41.89
CA GLY A 579 3.87 1.68 41.22
C GLY A 579 4.94 1.62 40.13
N MET A 580 5.08 2.69 39.33
CA MET A 580 6.15 2.81 38.34
C MET A 580 7.53 2.92 38.99
N ASP A 581 7.65 3.72 40.07
CA ASP A 581 8.88 3.86 40.85
C ASP A 581 9.36 2.50 41.38
N GLU A 582 8.42 1.71 41.89
CA GLU A 582 8.68 0.35 42.35
C GLU A 582 9.04 -0.59 41.18
N ALA A 583 8.33 -0.53 40.06
CA ALA A 583 8.63 -1.31 38.86
C ALA A 583 10.02 -1.00 38.27
N LEU A 584 10.42 0.27 38.23
CA LEU A 584 11.77 0.71 37.82
C LEU A 584 12.85 0.15 38.74
N ARG A 585 12.65 0.21 40.06
CA ARG A 585 13.59 -0.38 41.03
C ARG A 585 13.69 -1.90 40.89
N GLN A 586 12.58 -2.59 40.60
CA GLN A 586 12.56 -4.04 40.38
C GLN A 586 13.44 -4.46 39.20
N VAL A 587 13.52 -3.65 38.13
CA VAL A 587 14.39 -3.91 36.97
C VAL A 587 15.80 -3.33 37.12
N GLY A 588 16.11 -2.72 38.28
CA GLY A 588 17.44 -2.21 38.62
C GLY A 588 17.73 -0.78 38.13
N ILE A 589 16.69 0.00 37.81
CA ILE A 589 16.80 1.41 37.44
C ILE A 589 16.44 2.26 38.67
N ASP A 590 17.31 3.22 39.03
CA ASP A 590 17.03 4.18 40.10
C ASP A 590 16.17 5.32 39.54
N PRO A 591 14.89 5.47 39.96
CA PRO A 591 14.03 6.53 39.44
C PRO A 591 14.59 7.94 39.69
N GLY A 592 15.35 8.14 40.78
CA GLY A 592 15.95 9.42 41.12
C GLY A 592 17.11 9.84 40.20
N ALA A 593 17.60 8.93 39.35
CA ALA A 593 18.62 9.20 38.36
C ALA A 593 18.04 9.55 36.97
N LEU A 594 16.72 9.42 36.78
CA LEU A 594 16.03 9.71 35.54
C LEU A 594 15.55 11.17 35.51
N THR A 595 15.63 11.80 34.34
CA THR A 595 15.00 13.11 34.10
C THR A 595 13.83 12.94 33.15
N LEU A 596 12.60 13.19 33.62
CA LEU A 596 11.40 13.18 32.78
C LEU A 596 11.56 14.22 31.67
N GLN A 597 11.40 13.78 30.42
CA GLN A 597 11.46 14.63 29.24
C GLN A 597 10.06 14.97 28.74
N ASP A 598 9.15 13.97 28.70
CA ASP A 598 7.81 14.12 28.13
C ASP A 598 6.84 13.03 28.63
N THR A 599 5.54 13.18 28.37
CA THR A 599 4.48 12.19 28.66
C THR A 599 3.45 12.11 27.53
N GLY A 600 2.83 10.95 27.30
CA GLY A 600 1.87 10.72 26.21
C GLY A 600 0.91 9.56 26.50
N LYS A 601 -0.20 9.38 25.76
CA LYS A 601 -1.21 8.34 26.06
C LYS A 601 -1.36 7.42 24.87
N TYR A 602 -1.77 6.18 25.11
CA TYR A 602 -2.15 5.24 24.06
C TYR A 602 -3.25 4.30 24.58
N GLY A 603 -4.49 4.54 24.15
CA GLY A 603 -5.66 3.86 24.71
C GLY A 603 -5.75 4.08 26.23
N ASN A 604 -5.73 3.00 27.00
CA ASN A 604 -5.78 3.05 28.47
C ASN A 604 -4.41 3.16 29.16
N TRP A 605 -3.31 3.28 28.40
CA TRP A 605 -1.95 3.31 28.94
C TRP A 605 -1.37 4.73 28.98
N ASN A 606 -0.78 5.08 30.13
CA ASN A 606 -0.01 6.32 30.30
C ASN A 606 1.45 6.05 29.89
N LEU A 607 2.03 6.88 29.03
CA LEU A 607 3.39 6.77 28.53
C LEU A 607 4.26 7.85 29.16
N PHE A 608 5.41 7.45 29.67
CA PHE A 608 6.38 8.37 30.25
C PHE A 608 7.74 8.22 29.57
N TYR A 609 8.35 9.34 29.18
CA TYR A 609 9.62 9.37 28.47
C TYR A 609 10.69 10.02 29.35
N TYR A 610 11.73 9.27 29.70
CA TYR A 610 12.82 9.71 30.57
C TYR A 610 14.17 9.63 29.85
N SER A 611 15.10 10.49 30.26
CA SER A 611 16.50 10.45 29.83
C SER A 611 17.43 10.05 30.98
N PHE A 612 18.47 9.28 30.66
CA PHE A 612 19.62 9.04 31.55
C PHE A 612 20.68 10.16 31.48
N GLY A 613 20.62 11.04 30.47
CA GLY A 613 21.55 12.14 30.25
C GLY A 613 22.89 11.76 29.59
N ASP A 614 23.04 10.51 29.15
CA ASP A 614 24.26 9.97 28.52
C ASP A 614 24.05 9.49 27.07
N GLY A 615 22.94 9.90 26.43
CA GLY A 615 22.54 9.47 25.08
C GLY A 615 21.62 8.24 25.08
N LYS A 616 21.19 7.77 26.26
CA LYS A 616 20.19 6.70 26.43
C LYS A 616 18.90 7.22 27.06
N GLY A 617 17.79 6.60 26.70
CA GLY A 617 16.47 6.93 27.24
C GLY A 617 15.70 5.72 27.76
N VAL A 618 14.62 6.01 28.49
CA VAL A 618 13.65 5.04 29.01
C VAL A 618 12.24 5.48 28.62
N THR A 619 11.47 4.57 28.05
CA THR A 619 10.02 4.74 27.86
C THR A 619 9.29 3.81 28.82
N VAL A 620 8.30 4.33 29.56
CA VAL A 620 7.49 3.53 30.49
C VAL A 620 6.02 3.67 30.15
N PRO A 621 5.44 2.77 29.33
CA PRO A 621 3.99 2.59 29.28
C PRO A 621 3.49 1.93 30.56
N ALA A 622 2.53 2.54 31.25
CA ALA A 622 1.97 2.04 32.50
C ALA A 622 0.46 2.28 32.64
N GLN A 623 -0.21 1.33 33.29
CA GLN A 623 -1.63 1.43 33.64
C GLN A 623 -1.90 0.76 34.99
N VAL A 624 -2.85 1.28 35.75
CA VAL A 624 -3.36 0.63 36.97
C VAL A 624 -4.64 -0.13 36.65
N LYS A 625 -4.73 -1.39 37.11
CA LYS A 625 -5.97 -2.17 37.10
C LYS A 625 -5.99 -3.13 38.29
N ASP A 626 -7.13 -3.21 38.98
CA ASP A 626 -7.35 -4.12 40.12
C ASP A 626 -6.23 -4.02 41.20
N GLU A 627 -5.93 -2.79 41.63
CA GLU A 627 -4.88 -2.45 42.62
C GLU A 627 -3.44 -2.85 42.22
N THR A 628 -3.22 -3.20 40.96
CA THR A 628 -1.91 -3.54 40.39
C THR A 628 -1.53 -2.56 39.30
N THR A 629 -0.31 -2.03 39.38
CA THR A 629 0.31 -1.22 38.32
C THR A 629 1.06 -2.14 37.38
N TYR A 630 0.70 -2.11 36.11
CA TYR A 630 1.37 -2.84 35.04
C TYR A 630 2.27 -1.87 34.31
N CYS A 631 3.54 -2.22 34.12
CA CYS A 631 4.52 -1.41 33.42
C CYS A 631 5.20 -2.22 32.32
N LEU A 632 5.36 -1.62 31.14
CA LEU A 632 6.48 -1.95 30.27
C LEU A 632 7.56 -0.89 30.48
N ILE A 633 8.81 -1.29 30.59
CA ILE A 633 9.95 -0.39 30.72
C ILE A 633 10.87 -0.69 29.56
N ILE A 634 11.07 0.25 28.65
CA ILE A 634 11.87 0.06 27.45
C ILE A 634 13.10 0.96 27.57
N THR A 635 14.29 0.39 27.44
CA THR A 635 15.56 1.12 27.54
C THR A 635 16.40 0.93 26.29
N GLY A 636 17.00 2.00 25.78
CA GLY A 636 17.81 1.98 24.55
C GLY A 636 18.41 3.35 24.23
N ASP A 637 18.84 3.55 22.98
CA ASP A 637 19.32 4.85 22.49
C ASP A 637 18.19 5.91 22.58
N GLU A 638 18.55 7.12 23.02
CA GLU A 638 17.60 8.18 23.38
C GLU A 638 16.73 8.63 22.20
N VAL A 639 17.30 8.70 20.99
CA VAL A 639 16.58 9.02 19.74
C VAL A 639 15.48 8.00 19.42
N PHE A 640 15.67 6.73 19.78
CA PHE A 640 14.69 5.66 19.53
C PHE A 640 13.63 5.56 20.65
N THR A 641 13.96 6.02 21.85
CA THR A 641 13.08 5.94 23.02
C THR A 641 12.26 7.23 23.25
N MET A 642 12.55 8.32 22.52
CA MET A 642 11.83 9.59 22.59
C MET A 642 10.74 9.80 21.52
N ASP A 643 10.65 8.96 20.47
CA ASP A 643 9.50 8.96 19.53
C ASP A 643 8.87 7.55 19.35
N PRO A 644 8.21 7.00 20.39
CA PRO A 644 7.78 5.61 20.36
C PRO A 644 6.33 5.43 19.89
N SER A 645 5.47 6.44 19.78
CA SER A 645 4.06 6.18 19.41
C SER A 645 3.93 5.51 18.02
N ALA A 646 4.76 5.89 17.05
CA ALA A 646 4.80 5.27 15.72
C ALA A 646 5.56 3.93 15.65
N ASN A 647 6.50 3.68 16.58
CA ASN A 647 7.39 2.51 16.59
C ASN A 647 6.94 1.41 17.56
N LEU A 648 6.40 1.79 18.73
CA LEU A 648 5.87 0.92 19.80
C LEU A 648 4.65 0.15 19.31
N VAL A 649 3.73 0.78 18.58
CA VAL A 649 2.57 0.10 17.97
C VAL A 649 3.02 -0.94 16.94
N LYS A 650 4.13 -0.68 16.25
CA LYS A 650 4.74 -1.60 15.29
C LYS A 650 5.59 -2.70 15.92
N THR A 651 6.02 -2.57 17.18
CA THR A 651 6.90 -3.55 17.87
C THR A 651 6.26 -4.26 19.06
N VAL A 652 5.08 -3.84 19.54
CA VAL A 652 4.42 -4.49 20.69
C VAL A 652 2.94 -4.78 20.42
N GLY A 653 2.51 -4.76 19.14
CA GLY A 653 1.27 -5.35 18.61
C GLY A 653 -0.06 -4.95 19.25
N GLY A 654 -0.02 -3.91 20.09
CA GLY A 654 -1.07 -3.63 21.05
C GLY A 654 -1.02 -4.61 22.24
N PHE A 655 -1.43 -4.15 23.42
CA PHE A 655 -1.62 -4.99 24.59
C PHE A 655 -3.02 -5.62 24.49
N ALA A 656 -3.13 -6.94 24.54
CA ALA A 656 -4.42 -7.63 24.44
C ALA A 656 -4.53 -8.58 25.62
N LEU A 657 -5.52 -8.42 26.50
CA LEU A 657 -5.82 -9.46 27.48
C LEU A 657 -6.09 -10.78 26.73
N ALA A 658 -5.60 -11.92 27.25
CA ALA A 658 -5.62 -13.23 26.58
C ALA A 658 -6.93 -13.51 25.83
N SER A 659 -6.79 -13.88 24.55
CA SER A 659 -7.82 -14.00 23.52
C SER A 659 -8.91 -15.05 23.81
N GLU A 660 -10.17 -14.68 23.54
CA GLU A 660 -11.17 -15.60 22.98
C GLU A 660 -11.26 -15.37 21.46
N GLU A 661 -11.58 -16.44 20.70
CA GLU A 661 -11.92 -16.42 19.27
C GLU A 661 -12.92 -15.29 18.99
N VAL A 662 -12.70 -14.38 18.00
CA VAL A 662 -13.71 -13.34 17.67
C VAL A 662 -14.85 -14.01 16.91
N ILE A 663 -15.69 -14.72 17.65
CA ILE A 663 -16.98 -15.19 17.21
C ILE A 663 -17.85 -13.93 17.10
N LEU A 664 -18.05 -13.45 15.88
CA LEU A 664 -19.00 -12.37 15.68
C LEU A 664 -20.38 -12.83 16.16
N PRO A 665 -21.08 -12.00 16.94
CA PRO A 665 -22.36 -12.36 17.52
C PRO A 665 -23.35 -12.71 16.42
N THR A 666 -24.12 -13.77 16.65
CA THR A 666 -25.20 -14.22 15.75
C THR A 666 -26.57 -13.89 16.31
N THR A 667 -26.64 -13.58 17.61
CA THR A 667 -27.86 -13.15 18.31
C THR A 667 -27.70 -11.76 18.92
N VAL A 668 -28.83 -11.09 19.20
CA VAL A 668 -28.84 -9.78 19.86
C VAL A 668 -28.19 -9.87 21.24
N ASP A 669 -28.45 -10.93 22.00
CA ASP A 669 -27.87 -11.10 23.35
C ASP A 669 -26.34 -11.23 23.29
N GLU A 670 -25.81 -11.97 22.32
CA GLU A 670 -24.36 -12.07 22.08
C GLU A 670 -23.77 -10.73 21.66
N PHE A 671 -24.47 -9.97 20.83
CA PHE A 671 -24.02 -8.65 20.40
C PHE A 671 -23.99 -7.66 21.56
N GLU A 672 -25.02 -7.63 22.38
CA GLU A 672 -25.03 -6.78 23.57
C GLU A 672 -23.96 -7.19 24.58
N ALA A 673 -23.71 -8.49 24.75
CA ALA A 673 -22.61 -8.97 25.58
C ALA A 673 -21.25 -8.53 25.03
N TYR A 674 -21.08 -8.58 23.70
CA TYR A 674 -19.88 -8.10 23.02
C TYR A 674 -19.64 -6.61 23.28
N ILE A 675 -20.63 -5.72 23.08
CA ILE A 675 -20.48 -4.29 23.36
C ILE A 675 -20.22 -4.02 24.85
N ASN A 676 -20.94 -4.72 25.73
CA ASN A 676 -20.75 -4.56 27.18
C ASN A 676 -19.37 -5.02 27.66
N SER A 677 -18.65 -5.84 26.90
CA SER A 677 -17.29 -6.29 27.27
C SER A 677 -16.26 -5.15 27.25
N PHE A 678 -16.49 -4.08 26.47
CA PHE A 678 -15.57 -2.94 26.36
C PHE A 678 -16.20 -1.56 26.63
N VAL A 679 -17.53 -1.46 26.73
CA VAL A 679 -18.24 -0.22 27.13
C VAL A 679 -18.83 -0.35 28.54
N GLY A 680 -19.64 -1.38 28.78
CA GLY A 680 -20.34 -1.62 30.05
C GLY A 680 -21.19 -0.43 30.54
N ASP A 681 -21.24 -0.22 31.87
CA ASP A 681 -21.89 0.94 32.52
C ASP A 681 -20.89 2.10 32.78
N LYS A 682 -19.72 2.08 32.17
CA LYS A 682 -18.63 3.04 32.41
C LYS A 682 -18.46 3.99 31.20
N PRO A 683 -17.84 5.16 31.37
CA PRO A 683 -17.36 5.95 30.25
C PRO A 683 -16.36 5.17 29.39
N PRO A 684 -16.27 5.44 28.07
CA PRO A 684 -17.13 6.32 27.27
C PRO A 684 -18.47 5.69 26.85
N ALA A 685 -19.26 6.37 26.02
CA ALA A 685 -20.57 5.96 25.51
C ALA A 685 -20.57 5.55 24.04
N LEU A 686 -21.49 4.66 23.70
CA LEU A 686 -21.78 4.19 22.35
C LEU A 686 -23.29 3.98 22.20
N SER A 687 -23.88 4.53 21.14
CA SER A 687 -25.28 4.30 20.77
C SER A 687 -25.37 3.74 19.36
N ILE A 688 -26.35 2.85 19.12
CA ILE A 688 -26.55 2.15 17.85
C ILE A 688 -28.04 2.09 17.48
N ALA A 689 -28.32 2.17 16.18
CA ALA A 689 -29.64 1.94 15.59
C ALA A 689 -29.53 1.07 14.32
N ILE A 690 -30.48 0.16 14.11
CA ILE A 690 -30.56 -0.70 12.93
C ILE A 690 -31.97 -0.64 12.36
N ALA A 691 -32.09 -0.46 11.05
CA ALA A 691 -33.35 -0.53 10.33
C ALA A 691 -33.32 -1.62 9.26
N LEU A 692 -34.43 -2.33 9.09
CA LEU A 692 -34.68 -3.30 8.02
C LEU A 692 -35.89 -2.80 7.23
N GLY A 693 -35.67 -2.40 5.98
CA GLY A 693 -36.65 -1.63 5.22
C GLY A 693 -37.03 -0.34 5.94
N SER A 694 -38.32 -0.13 6.20
CA SER A 694 -38.82 1.05 6.93
C SER A 694 -38.87 0.84 8.45
N ASP A 695 -38.63 -0.39 8.93
CA ASP A 695 -38.79 -0.72 10.34
C ASP A 695 -37.46 -0.56 11.07
N VAL A 696 -37.43 0.27 12.12
CA VAL A 696 -36.29 0.32 13.05
C VAL A 696 -36.38 -0.91 13.96
N ILE A 697 -35.51 -1.89 13.73
CA ILE A 697 -35.56 -3.21 14.39
C ILE A 697 -34.73 -3.29 15.66
N TYR A 698 -33.78 -2.39 15.86
CA TYR A 698 -32.92 -2.36 17.04
C TYR A 698 -32.42 -0.95 17.34
N THR A 699 -32.48 -0.54 18.61
CA THR A 699 -31.87 0.70 19.11
C THR A 699 -31.37 0.50 20.53
N LYS A 700 -30.16 0.98 20.85
CA LYS A 700 -29.62 0.91 22.21
C LYS A 700 -28.52 1.94 22.45
N GLY A 701 -28.32 2.30 23.72
CA GLY A 701 -27.15 3.03 24.20
C GLY A 701 -26.42 2.22 25.27
N PHE A 702 -25.11 2.38 25.32
CA PHE A 702 -24.17 1.71 26.23
C PHE A 702 -23.22 2.75 26.81
N GLY A 703 -22.79 2.57 28.06
CA GLY A 703 -21.83 3.46 28.72
C GLY A 703 -22.40 4.81 29.17
N MET A 704 -21.50 5.78 29.36
CA MET A 704 -21.82 7.10 29.94
C MET A 704 -21.58 8.23 28.95
N ALA A 705 -22.67 8.91 28.58
CA ALA A 705 -22.65 10.04 27.68
C ALA A 705 -21.97 11.28 28.30
N ASP A 706 -21.99 11.41 29.63
CA ASP A 706 -21.22 12.40 30.38
C ASP A 706 -20.91 11.81 31.77
N GLY A 707 -19.69 11.31 31.94
CA GLY A 707 -19.24 10.62 33.16
C GLY A 707 -19.33 11.51 34.41
N PRO A 708 -18.77 12.73 34.40
CA PRO A 708 -18.82 13.64 35.54
C PRO A 708 -20.24 13.99 35.98
N LYS A 709 -21.19 14.02 35.05
CA LYS A 709 -22.62 14.24 35.36
C LYS A 709 -23.41 12.97 35.65
N GLY A 710 -22.79 11.78 35.53
CA GLY A 710 -23.45 10.50 35.68
C GLY A 710 -24.54 10.25 34.64
N MET A 711 -24.40 10.82 33.44
CA MET A 711 -25.41 10.70 32.38
C MET A 711 -25.18 9.41 31.59
N VAL A 712 -26.11 8.46 31.73
CA VAL A 712 -26.09 7.19 30.99
C VAL A 712 -26.47 7.42 29.54
N ALA A 713 -25.78 6.73 28.63
CA ALA A 713 -26.11 6.75 27.22
C ALA A 713 -27.40 6.00 26.90
N THR A 714 -28.17 6.55 25.98
CA THR A 714 -29.37 5.93 25.42
C THR A 714 -29.32 6.02 23.90
N ALA A 715 -30.24 5.37 23.21
CA ALA A 715 -30.35 5.55 21.76
C ALA A 715 -30.69 7.01 21.36
N ASP A 716 -31.25 7.80 22.29
CA ASP A 716 -31.57 9.22 22.11
C ASP A 716 -30.44 10.16 22.57
N THR A 717 -29.29 9.63 22.98
CA THR A 717 -28.14 10.48 23.31
C THR A 717 -27.66 11.22 22.07
N VAL A 718 -27.38 12.51 22.22
CA VAL A 718 -27.01 13.42 21.13
C VAL A 718 -25.48 13.46 21.01
N TYR A 719 -24.96 13.10 19.83
CA TYR A 719 -23.53 13.10 19.50
C TYR A 719 -23.23 14.02 18.33
N GLN A 720 -21.96 14.37 18.13
CA GLN A 720 -21.47 14.92 16.86
C GLN A 720 -21.56 13.83 15.79
N TRP A 721 -22.18 14.13 14.66
CA TRP A 721 -22.19 13.23 13.50
C TRP A 721 -20.89 13.27 12.74
N SER A 722 -20.10 14.35 12.92
CA SER A 722 -18.88 14.59 12.17
C SER A 722 -19.17 14.39 10.67
N SER A 723 -18.25 13.79 9.92
CA SER A 723 -18.35 13.69 8.46
C SER A 723 -19.57 12.96 7.89
N MET A 724 -20.37 12.23 8.69
CA MET A 724 -21.68 11.73 8.23
C MET A 724 -22.61 12.86 7.75
N SER A 725 -22.39 14.09 8.23
CA SER A 725 -23.12 15.30 7.78
C SER A 725 -22.99 15.54 6.27
N LYS A 726 -21.94 15.02 5.62
CA LYS A 726 -21.72 15.19 4.17
C LYS A 726 -22.81 14.52 3.34
N ILE A 727 -23.37 13.40 3.80
CA ILE A 727 -24.49 12.74 3.12
C ILE A 727 -25.74 13.65 3.12
N VAL A 728 -25.95 14.44 4.19
CA VAL A 728 -27.06 15.39 4.28
C VAL A 728 -26.84 16.59 3.35
N SER A 729 -25.60 17.07 3.24
CA SER A 729 -25.23 18.09 2.24
C SER A 729 -25.47 17.61 0.81
N ALA A 730 -25.03 16.39 0.50
CA ALA A 730 -25.27 15.73 -0.77
C ALA A 730 -26.77 15.62 -1.07
N THR A 731 -27.56 15.25 -0.07
CA THR A 731 -29.03 15.19 -0.16
C THR A 731 -29.64 16.55 -0.49
N ALA A 732 -29.16 17.63 0.16
CA ALA A 732 -29.65 18.98 -0.12
C ALA A 732 -29.36 19.43 -1.55
N ILE A 733 -28.15 19.14 -2.05
CA ILE A 733 -27.75 19.40 -3.45
C ILE A 733 -28.63 18.62 -4.42
N MET A 734 -28.90 17.34 -4.12
CA MET A 734 -29.80 16.51 -4.91
C MET A 734 -31.26 17.01 -4.91
N GLN A 735 -31.77 17.54 -3.80
CA GLN A 735 -33.09 18.20 -3.76
C GLN A 735 -33.16 19.45 -4.65
N LEU A 736 -32.09 20.26 -4.67
CA LEU A 736 -32.02 21.43 -5.56
C LEU A 736 -31.93 21.02 -7.04
N ARG A 737 -31.23 19.92 -7.32
CA ARG A 737 -31.20 19.28 -8.65
C ARG A 737 -32.58 18.81 -9.08
N GLU A 738 -33.32 18.12 -8.21
CA GLU A 738 -34.70 17.68 -8.50
C GLU A 738 -35.66 18.85 -8.78
N LYS A 739 -35.46 19.98 -8.11
CA LYS A 739 -36.21 21.23 -8.35
C LYS A 739 -35.79 21.93 -9.66
N GLY A 740 -34.77 21.43 -10.37
CA GLY A 740 -34.23 22.02 -11.59
C GLY A 740 -33.46 23.32 -11.37
N LEU A 741 -33.03 23.58 -10.13
CA LEU A 741 -32.31 24.80 -9.74
C LEU A 741 -30.78 24.63 -9.80
N LEU A 742 -30.31 23.38 -9.79
CA LEU A 742 -28.91 23.01 -9.82
C LEU A 742 -28.67 21.89 -10.83
N ASP A 743 -27.52 21.94 -11.49
CA ASP A 743 -26.99 20.88 -12.34
C ASP A 743 -25.69 20.37 -11.70
N LEU A 744 -25.57 19.05 -11.55
CA LEU A 744 -24.38 18.44 -10.96
C LEU A 744 -23.15 18.63 -11.84
N ASP A 745 -23.36 18.74 -13.15
CA ASP A 745 -22.29 18.84 -14.13
C ASP A 745 -21.96 20.30 -14.48
N ALA A 746 -22.67 21.26 -13.88
CA ALA A 746 -22.33 22.68 -13.98
C ALA A 746 -21.12 23.03 -13.10
N PRO A 747 -20.27 23.98 -13.54
CA PRO A 747 -19.13 24.43 -12.75
C PRO A 747 -19.59 25.19 -11.50
N VAL A 748 -18.85 25.05 -10.40
CA VAL A 748 -19.13 25.74 -9.13
C VAL A 748 -19.21 27.26 -9.31
N SER A 749 -18.39 27.84 -10.20
CA SER A 749 -18.38 29.28 -10.50
C SER A 749 -19.68 29.80 -11.14
N GLN A 750 -20.56 28.91 -11.62
CA GLN A 750 -21.90 29.29 -12.07
C GLN A 750 -22.80 29.67 -10.90
N TYR A 751 -22.57 29.05 -9.73
CA TYR A 751 -23.34 29.28 -8.52
C TYR A 751 -22.64 30.29 -7.61
N LEU A 752 -21.31 30.20 -7.47
CA LEU A 752 -20.54 31.06 -6.59
C LEU A 752 -19.63 31.97 -7.40
N ASP A 753 -19.99 33.26 -7.52
CA ASP A 753 -19.31 34.23 -8.39
C ASP A 753 -17.84 34.52 -8.02
N TYR A 754 -17.49 34.25 -6.77
CA TYR A 754 -16.14 34.38 -6.23
C TYR A 754 -15.30 33.12 -6.40
N PHE A 755 -15.92 32.00 -6.76
CA PHE A 755 -15.18 30.78 -7.05
C PHE A 755 -14.47 30.93 -8.40
N PRO A 756 -13.16 30.65 -8.48
CA PRO A 756 -12.35 30.95 -9.66
C PRO A 756 -12.83 30.18 -10.90
N ALA A 757 -13.51 30.90 -11.80
CA ALA A 757 -14.09 30.36 -13.03
C ALA A 757 -13.07 29.76 -14.01
N GLN A 758 -11.78 30.04 -13.82
CA GLN A 758 -10.71 29.42 -14.60
C GLN A 758 -10.50 27.92 -14.29
N TYR A 759 -11.05 27.42 -13.18
CA TYR A 759 -11.05 25.98 -12.84
C TYR A 759 -12.49 25.46 -12.92
N PRO A 760 -12.89 24.76 -14.00
CA PRO A 760 -14.27 24.33 -14.22
C PRO A 760 -14.62 23.09 -13.37
N ILE A 761 -14.38 23.16 -12.07
CA ILE A 761 -14.73 22.11 -11.11
C ILE A 761 -16.26 22.05 -11.03
N THR A 762 -16.84 20.87 -11.25
CA THR A 762 -18.30 20.67 -11.22
C THR A 762 -18.80 20.36 -9.82
N VAL A 763 -20.10 20.56 -9.58
CA VAL A 763 -20.73 20.18 -8.29
C VAL A 763 -20.56 18.68 -8.03
N ARG A 764 -20.68 17.82 -9.06
CA ARG A 764 -20.44 16.38 -8.96
C ARG A 764 -19.02 16.06 -8.48
N GLN A 765 -18.02 16.82 -8.93
CA GLN A 765 -16.63 16.61 -8.53
C GLN A 765 -16.39 17.02 -7.07
N ILE A 766 -17.09 18.04 -6.59
CA ILE A 766 -17.08 18.41 -5.17
C ILE A 766 -17.68 17.28 -4.32
N GLU A 767 -18.85 16.76 -4.70
CA GLU A 767 -19.59 15.70 -3.99
C GLU A 767 -18.86 14.35 -3.92
N SER A 768 -18.00 14.08 -4.91
CA SER A 768 -17.26 12.81 -5.06
C SER A 768 -15.81 12.88 -4.63
N HIS A 769 -15.42 13.99 -3.98
CA HIS A 769 -14.04 14.27 -3.61
C HIS A 769 -13.05 14.24 -4.79
N SER A 770 -13.53 14.44 -6.02
CA SER A 770 -12.71 14.48 -7.24
C SER A 770 -12.41 15.90 -7.73
N SER A 771 -12.67 16.92 -6.92
CA SER A 771 -12.44 18.32 -7.26
C SER A 771 -10.97 18.72 -7.38
N GLY A 772 -10.06 17.96 -6.77
CA GLY A 772 -8.65 18.31 -6.65
C GLY A 772 -8.37 19.49 -5.71
N ILE A 773 -9.35 19.97 -4.95
CA ILE A 773 -9.15 21.11 -4.03
C ILE A 773 -8.28 20.67 -2.85
N PRO A 774 -7.05 21.20 -2.69
CA PRO A 774 -6.18 20.84 -1.59
C PRO A 774 -6.77 21.36 -0.27
N GLU A 775 -6.76 20.51 0.76
CA GLU A 775 -7.14 20.86 2.11
C GLU A 775 -5.86 20.97 2.97
N PRO A 776 -5.64 22.10 3.68
CA PRO A 776 -4.60 22.17 4.71
C PRO A 776 -4.84 21.09 5.76
N ALA A 777 -3.78 20.39 6.19
CA ALA A 777 -3.87 19.29 7.15
C ALA A 777 -4.52 19.68 8.50
N ASP A 778 -4.60 20.97 8.80
CA ASP A 778 -5.08 21.57 10.03
C ASP A 778 -6.45 22.28 9.90
N PHE A 779 -7.08 22.23 8.72
CA PHE A 779 -8.29 23.00 8.37
C PHE A 779 -9.45 22.83 9.36
N VAL A 780 -9.75 21.61 9.79
CA VAL A 780 -10.87 21.35 10.71
C VAL A 780 -10.57 21.91 12.10
N VAL A 781 -9.35 21.72 12.62
CA VAL A 781 -8.91 22.22 13.94
C VAL A 781 -8.97 23.75 13.97
N GLN A 782 -8.52 24.39 12.88
CA GLN A 782 -8.45 25.84 12.73
C GLN A 782 -9.80 26.52 12.96
N TYR A 783 -10.90 25.83 12.64
CA TYR A 783 -12.26 26.38 12.74
C TYR A 783 -13.18 25.66 13.73
N LEU A 784 -12.63 24.93 14.71
CA LEU A 784 -13.42 24.53 15.89
C LEU A 784 -13.93 25.76 16.64
N THR A 785 -15.08 25.68 17.29
CA THR A 785 -15.62 26.82 18.05
C THR A 785 -16.37 26.30 19.26
N LEU A 786 -16.07 26.81 20.44
CA LEU A 786 -16.86 26.46 21.63
C LEU A 786 -18.32 26.87 21.44
N GLU A 787 -19.25 26.15 22.06
CA GLU A 787 -20.69 26.34 21.87
C GLU A 787 -21.15 27.79 22.16
N ASP A 788 -20.54 28.46 23.12
CA ASP A 788 -20.86 29.84 23.52
C ASP A 788 -20.20 30.91 22.62
N GLN A 789 -19.22 30.51 21.79
CA GLN A 789 -18.56 31.39 20.85
C GLN A 789 -19.30 31.44 19.51
N PRO A 790 -19.34 32.60 18.83
CA PRO A 790 -19.99 32.70 17.52
C PRO A 790 -19.24 31.85 16.50
N LEU A 791 -19.98 31.04 15.73
CA LEU A 791 -19.41 30.35 14.58
C LEU A 791 -18.80 31.39 13.63
N PRO A 792 -17.62 31.11 13.04
CA PRO A 792 -17.11 31.90 11.94
C PRO A 792 -18.14 31.96 10.80
N ASP A 793 -17.93 32.87 9.83
CA ASP A 793 -18.84 33.03 8.70
C ASP A 793 -18.45 32.10 7.53
N PRO A 794 -19.30 31.13 7.15
CA PRO A 794 -19.02 30.14 6.08
C PRO A 794 -18.78 30.79 4.71
N ASP A 795 -19.40 31.93 4.43
CA ASP A 795 -19.16 32.68 3.19
C ASP A 795 -17.76 33.32 3.20
N GLN A 796 -17.35 33.96 4.30
CA GLN A 796 -16.04 34.61 4.38
C GLN A 796 -14.90 33.61 4.23
N ILE A 797 -15.03 32.42 4.80
CA ILE A 797 -13.99 31.40 4.71
C ILE A 797 -13.99 30.78 3.31
N ALA A 798 -15.16 30.45 2.74
CA ALA A 798 -15.22 29.99 1.35
C ALA A 798 -14.61 31.02 0.37
N ARG A 799 -14.91 32.30 0.53
CA ARG A 799 -14.33 33.39 -0.27
C ARG A 799 -12.83 33.54 -0.06
N ARG A 800 -12.36 33.44 1.19
CA ARG A 800 -10.93 33.48 1.50
C ARG A 800 -10.20 32.32 0.83
N PHE A 801 -10.68 31.09 0.99
CA PHE A 801 -10.09 29.92 0.36
C PHE A 801 -10.18 29.98 -1.16
N SER A 802 -11.30 30.40 -1.73
CA SER A 802 -11.42 30.60 -3.18
C SER A 802 -10.46 31.66 -3.73
N LYS A 803 -10.13 32.68 -2.94
CA LYS A 803 -9.14 33.70 -3.28
C LYS A 803 -7.70 33.19 -3.16
N GLU A 804 -7.42 32.37 -2.15
CA GLU A 804 -6.11 31.76 -1.91
C GLU A 804 -5.87 30.53 -2.80
N PHE A 805 -6.92 29.98 -3.41
CA PHE A 805 -6.86 28.82 -4.29
C PHE A 805 -6.10 29.13 -5.59
N THR A 806 -4.92 28.55 -5.70
CA THR A 806 -4.03 28.70 -6.86
C THR A 806 -4.22 27.63 -7.94
N GLY A 807 -5.16 26.70 -7.73
CA GLY A 807 -5.51 25.61 -8.64
C GLY A 807 -5.62 24.25 -7.94
N PRO A 808 -6.28 23.27 -8.58
CA PRO A 808 -6.45 21.95 -8.01
C PRO A 808 -5.12 21.17 -8.04
N GLY A 809 -4.91 20.30 -7.06
CA GLY A 809 -3.73 19.41 -6.95
C GLY A 809 -3.72 18.28 -7.99
N PHE A 810 -4.84 18.01 -8.65
CA PHE A 810 -4.96 17.11 -9.80
C PHE A 810 -6.10 17.57 -10.71
N GLU A 811 -6.18 17.05 -11.95
CA GLU A 811 -7.24 17.41 -12.89
C GLU A 811 -8.62 17.05 -12.30
N PRO A 812 -9.57 17.99 -12.19
CA PRO A 812 -10.89 17.70 -11.61
C PRO A 812 -11.57 16.52 -12.32
N GLY A 813 -12.01 15.53 -11.55
CA GLY A 813 -12.57 14.26 -12.02
C GLY A 813 -11.55 13.17 -12.34
N SER A 814 -10.23 13.43 -12.35
CA SER A 814 -9.23 12.40 -12.70
C SER A 814 -8.88 11.43 -11.56
N ALA A 815 -9.00 11.87 -10.31
CA ALA A 815 -8.72 11.10 -9.10
C ALA A 815 -9.65 11.57 -7.97
N SER A 816 -9.61 10.92 -6.80
CA SER A 816 -10.30 11.37 -5.59
C SER A 816 -9.29 11.65 -4.47
N ALA A 817 -9.49 12.75 -3.76
CA ALA A 817 -8.80 13.07 -2.51
C ALA A 817 -9.79 13.74 -1.56
N TYR A 818 -9.94 13.16 -0.38
CA TYR A 818 -10.87 13.64 0.63
C TYR A 818 -10.54 15.09 1.03
N SER A 819 -11.57 15.92 1.16
CA SER A 819 -11.44 17.33 1.48
C SER A 819 -12.72 17.82 2.13
N SER A 820 -12.65 18.32 3.37
CA SER A 820 -13.80 18.95 4.05
C SER A 820 -14.10 20.34 3.50
N LEU A 821 -13.13 21.01 2.87
CA LEU A 821 -13.34 22.25 2.14
C LEU A 821 -14.34 22.10 0.98
N ASN A 822 -14.38 20.93 0.33
CA ASN A 822 -15.42 20.60 -0.66
C ASN A 822 -16.83 20.81 -0.06
N SER A 823 -17.05 20.34 1.16
CA SER A 823 -18.37 20.46 1.79
C SER A 823 -18.71 21.89 2.20
N VAL A 824 -17.73 22.72 2.58
CA VAL A 824 -17.96 24.16 2.79
C VAL A 824 -18.48 24.81 1.51
N ILE A 825 -17.91 24.46 0.35
CA ILE A 825 -18.36 24.92 -0.95
C ILE A 825 -19.80 24.43 -1.24
N LEU A 826 -20.12 23.16 -0.98
CA LEU A 826 -21.49 22.64 -1.13
C LEU A 826 -22.50 23.44 -0.29
N GLY A 827 -22.14 23.75 0.95
CA GLY A 827 -22.99 24.58 1.82
C GLY A 827 -23.27 25.96 1.24
N GLN A 828 -22.26 26.60 0.63
CA GLN A 828 -22.44 27.90 -0.04
C GLN A 828 -23.29 27.79 -1.31
N ILE A 829 -23.12 26.72 -2.10
CA ILE A 829 -23.97 26.46 -3.26
C ILE A 829 -25.44 26.31 -2.84
N VAL A 830 -25.71 25.51 -1.80
CA VAL A 830 -27.08 25.38 -1.27
C VAL A 830 -27.62 26.75 -0.86
N ALA A 831 -26.80 27.57 -0.19
CA ALA A 831 -27.24 28.86 0.30
C ALA A 831 -27.61 29.82 -0.83
N GLU A 832 -26.74 29.95 -1.83
CA GLU A 832 -26.92 30.83 -2.97
C GLU A 832 -28.10 30.39 -3.86
N VAL A 833 -28.19 29.09 -4.16
CA VAL A 833 -29.21 28.55 -5.07
C VAL A 833 -30.61 28.56 -4.43
N SER A 834 -30.70 28.30 -3.13
CA SER A 834 -32.00 28.27 -2.42
C SER A 834 -32.47 29.63 -1.91
N GLY A 835 -31.56 30.58 -1.71
CA GLY A 835 -31.83 31.84 -1.02
C GLY A 835 -32.05 31.70 0.49
N MET A 836 -31.80 30.52 1.06
CA MET A 836 -31.84 30.22 2.49
C MET A 836 -30.42 29.99 2.99
N SER A 837 -30.11 30.16 4.27
CA SER A 837 -28.82 29.64 4.75
C SER A 837 -28.78 28.11 4.63
N TYR A 838 -27.60 27.52 4.48
CA TYR A 838 -27.45 26.04 4.43
C TYR A 838 -28.13 25.35 5.61
N ILE A 839 -27.94 25.89 6.83
CA ILE A 839 -28.52 25.36 8.06
C ILE A 839 -30.06 25.39 8.00
N GLU A 840 -30.65 26.51 7.60
CA GLU A 840 -32.11 26.63 7.45
C GLU A 840 -32.65 25.69 6.36
N TYR A 841 -31.94 25.56 5.24
CA TYR A 841 -32.35 24.68 4.16
C TYR A 841 -32.44 23.22 4.65
N VAL A 842 -31.38 22.74 5.30
CA VAL A 842 -31.33 21.37 5.83
C VAL A 842 -32.42 21.15 6.88
N ARG A 843 -32.65 22.12 7.78
CA ARG A 843 -33.74 22.04 8.77
C ARG A 843 -35.10 21.89 8.09
N GLU A 844 -35.44 22.79 7.17
CA GLU A 844 -36.78 22.88 6.56
C GLU A 844 -37.06 21.76 5.54
N ASN A 845 -36.02 21.28 4.83
CA ASN A 845 -36.20 20.36 3.71
C ASN A 845 -35.79 18.91 4.02
N ILE A 846 -35.08 18.66 5.13
CA ILE A 846 -34.60 17.31 5.49
C ILE A 846 -35.00 16.95 6.93
N LEU A 847 -34.56 17.74 7.92
CA LEU A 847 -34.73 17.37 9.33
C LEU A 847 -36.18 17.42 9.79
N ILE A 848 -36.87 18.56 9.58
CA ILE A 848 -38.28 18.74 9.97
C ILE A 848 -39.19 17.73 9.24
N PRO A 849 -39.08 17.52 7.92
CA PRO A 849 -39.89 16.51 7.23
C PRO A 849 -39.72 15.10 7.82
N LEU A 850 -38.50 14.69 8.16
CA LEU A 850 -38.23 13.37 8.75
C LEU A 850 -38.53 13.29 10.25
N GLY A 851 -39.01 14.39 10.85
CA GLY A 851 -39.29 14.47 12.29
C GLY A 851 -38.04 14.31 13.15
N MET A 852 -36.92 14.85 12.68
CA MET A 852 -35.62 14.84 13.38
C MET A 852 -35.49 16.07 14.28
N GLU A 853 -36.31 16.12 15.34
CA GLU A 853 -36.47 17.29 16.22
C GLU A 853 -35.29 17.52 17.18
N ASN A 854 -34.46 16.50 17.40
CA ASN A 854 -33.27 16.54 18.26
C ASN A 854 -31.97 16.44 17.45
N THR A 855 -32.04 16.75 16.16
CA THR A 855 -30.89 16.84 15.25
C THR A 855 -30.79 18.26 14.71
N ASP A 856 -29.63 18.89 14.84
CA ASP A 856 -29.40 20.25 14.36
C ASP A 856 -27.89 20.53 14.22
N PHE A 857 -27.46 21.74 13.85
CA PHE A 857 -26.07 22.21 13.82
C PHE A 857 -25.68 22.97 15.09
N ILE A 858 -26.63 23.14 16.01
CA ILE A 858 -26.48 23.76 17.32
C ILE A 858 -27.31 22.97 18.32
N TYR A 859 -27.02 23.05 19.62
CA TYR A 859 -27.90 22.47 20.63
C TYR A 859 -29.15 23.35 20.78
N ALA A 860 -30.16 23.10 19.94
CA ALA A 860 -31.27 24.02 19.69
C ALA A 860 -32.38 24.01 20.75
N SER A 861 -32.38 23.02 21.64
CA SER A 861 -33.38 22.87 22.69
C SER A 861 -32.78 22.35 23.98
N ASP A 862 -33.43 22.63 25.12
CA ASP A 862 -33.05 22.04 26.41
C ASP A 862 -33.03 20.50 26.34
N ALA A 863 -33.93 19.89 25.55
CA ALA A 863 -33.96 18.44 25.36
C ALA A 863 -32.70 17.90 24.66
N MET A 864 -32.17 18.61 23.66
CA MET A 864 -30.88 18.25 23.04
C MET A 864 -29.73 18.44 24.01
N ILE A 865 -29.73 19.54 24.78
CA ILE A 865 -28.70 19.85 25.76
C ILE A 865 -28.66 18.81 26.88
N GLU A 866 -29.83 18.43 27.40
CA GLU A 866 -29.99 17.42 28.45
C GLU A 866 -29.50 16.04 28.03
N LYS A 867 -29.49 15.73 26.74
CA LYS A 867 -29.05 14.45 26.18
C LYS A 867 -27.68 14.52 25.48
N ALA A 868 -27.01 15.67 25.49
CA ALA A 868 -25.77 15.91 24.78
C ALA A 868 -24.61 15.16 25.41
N ALA A 869 -24.05 14.20 24.69
CA ALA A 869 -22.82 13.55 25.12
C ALA A 869 -21.67 14.57 25.14
N ALA A 870 -20.87 14.52 26.21
CA ALA A 870 -19.60 15.22 26.27
C ALA A 870 -18.56 14.35 25.54
N GLY A 871 -17.93 14.91 24.51
CA GLY A 871 -16.81 14.26 23.85
C GLY A 871 -15.70 13.98 24.85
N ALA A 872 -15.02 12.85 24.71
CA ALA A 872 -13.96 12.44 25.60
C ALA A 872 -12.75 11.96 24.80
N PHE A 873 -11.58 12.15 25.38
CA PHE A 873 -10.34 11.54 24.93
C PHE A 873 -9.50 11.17 26.15
N ALA A 874 -8.39 10.50 25.90
CA ALA A 874 -7.59 9.91 26.95
C ALA A 874 -6.94 11.04 27.78
N ALA A 875 -7.14 11.08 29.12
CA ALA A 875 -6.83 12.26 29.95
C ALA A 875 -5.41 12.85 29.80
N ASN A 876 -4.39 12.01 29.61
CA ASN A 876 -3.02 12.49 29.48
C ASN A 876 -2.65 12.91 28.04
N GLU A 877 -3.59 12.82 27.09
CA GLU A 877 -3.49 13.52 25.80
C GLU A 877 -3.94 14.97 25.94
N ALA A 878 -4.50 15.39 27.09
CA ALA A 878 -5.07 16.73 27.25
C ALA A 878 -4.07 17.83 26.97
N GLU A 879 -2.85 17.76 27.50
CA GLU A 879 -1.83 18.78 27.24
C GLU A 879 -1.42 18.81 25.76
N ALA A 880 -1.28 17.66 25.12
CA ALA A 880 -0.96 17.56 23.69
C ALA A 880 -2.08 18.11 22.81
N VAL A 881 -3.35 17.79 23.12
CA VAL A 881 -4.52 18.33 22.43
C VAL A 881 -4.61 19.84 22.62
N ILE A 882 -4.40 20.34 23.85
CA ILE A 882 -4.39 21.78 24.13
C ILE A 882 -3.30 22.47 23.32
N ALA A 883 -2.07 21.95 23.35
CA ALA A 883 -0.93 22.52 22.62
C ALA A 883 -1.16 22.52 21.10
N MET A 884 -1.67 21.41 20.55
CA MET A 884 -2.01 21.29 19.13
C MET A 884 -3.08 22.31 18.72
N VAL A 885 -4.15 22.41 19.52
CA VAL A 885 -5.25 23.35 19.27
C VAL A 885 -4.74 24.79 19.33
N ASP A 886 -3.89 25.11 20.32
CA ASP A 886 -3.26 26.42 20.46
C ASP A 886 -2.32 26.78 19.31
N GLU A 887 -1.48 25.83 18.88
CA GLU A 887 -0.54 26.03 17.78
C GLU A 887 -1.27 26.31 16.46
N ILE A 888 -2.25 25.46 16.13
CA ILE A 888 -2.99 25.57 14.86
C ILE A 888 -3.86 26.82 14.82
N ARG A 889 -4.55 27.13 15.92
CA ARG A 889 -5.49 28.27 15.95
C ARG A 889 -4.79 29.58 16.24
N GLY A 890 -3.65 29.55 16.92
CA GLY A 890 -2.92 30.73 17.37
C GLY A 890 -3.70 31.62 18.35
N ARG A 891 -4.69 31.06 19.06
CA ARG A 891 -5.61 31.81 19.94
C ARG A 891 -5.30 31.67 21.43
N GLY A 892 -4.56 30.64 21.84
CA GLY A 892 -4.33 30.37 23.26
C GLY A 892 -5.59 29.92 24.00
N ASP A 893 -6.56 29.35 23.27
CA ASP A 893 -7.88 28.91 23.76
C ASP A 893 -8.01 27.38 23.81
N GLY A 894 -6.94 26.62 23.57
CA GLY A 894 -6.93 25.16 23.56
C GLY A 894 -7.39 24.56 24.87
N ALA A 895 -6.99 25.16 26.00
CA ALA A 895 -7.42 24.75 27.33
C ALA A 895 -8.95 24.84 27.53
N ASP A 896 -9.62 25.77 26.84
CA ASP A 896 -11.07 25.97 26.98
C ASP A 896 -11.88 24.83 26.33
N PHE A 897 -11.28 24.03 25.44
CA PHE A 897 -11.92 22.84 24.88
C PHE A 897 -11.96 21.67 25.86
N VAL A 898 -11.13 21.68 26.90
CA VAL A 898 -11.12 20.67 27.97
C VAL A 898 -11.94 21.20 29.14
N ARG A 899 -13.09 20.60 29.41
CA ARG A 899 -13.99 21.00 30.50
C ARG A 899 -13.41 20.62 31.85
N GLU A 900 -13.08 19.34 31.99
CA GLU A 900 -12.52 18.76 33.20
C GLU A 900 -11.87 17.42 32.87
N VAL A 901 -10.93 17.02 33.71
CA VAL A 901 -10.38 15.66 33.70
C VAL A 901 -11.02 14.90 34.85
N ASP A 902 -11.65 13.77 34.53
CA ASP A 902 -12.28 12.90 35.53
C ASP A 902 -11.84 11.46 35.27
N GLY A 903 -11.02 10.95 36.19
CA GLY A 903 -10.33 9.67 36.04
C GLY A 903 -9.41 9.65 34.81
N ASP A 904 -9.55 8.60 33.99
CA ASP A 904 -8.70 8.37 32.82
C ASP A 904 -9.10 9.15 31.58
N LEU A 905 -10.18 9.94 31.65
CA LEU A 905 -10.72 10.70 30.52
C LEU A 905 -10.68 12.21 30.76
N ALA A 906 -10.29 12.94 29.72
CA ALA A 906 -10.52 14.37 29.61
C ALA A 906 -11.85 14.57 28.89
N TRP A 907 -12.76 15.28 29.55
CA TRP A 907 -14.08 15.59 29.04
C TRP A 907 -14.06 16.96 28.38
N MET A 908 -14.62 17.03 27.19
CA MET A 908 -14.59 18.24 26.39
C MET A 908 -15.78 19.14 26.71
N ASN A 909 -15.53 20.44 26.62
CA ASN A 909 -16.62 21.39 26.47
C ASN A 909 -17.29 21.15 25.13
N ARG A 910 -18.60 21.41 25.07
CA ARG A 910 -19.35 21.31 23.82
C ARG A 910 -18.76 22.31 22.83
N PHE A 911 -18.49 21.82 21.64
CA PHE A 911 -17.98 22.61 20.54
C PHE A 911 -18.85 22.39 19.32
N ARG A 912 -18.62 23.23 18.31
CA ARG A 912 -19.19 23.14 16.99
C ARG A 912 -18.05 23.18 15.99
N VAL A 913 -18.20 22.42 14.91
CA VAL A 913 -17.33 22.56 13.75
C VAL A 913 -17.93 23.62 12.83
N PHE A 914 -17.07 24.49 12.34
CA PHE A 914 -17.46 25.57 11.46
C PHE A 914 -17.85 25.16 10.04
N ALA A 915 -17.49 23.95 9.59
CA ALA A 915 -17.96 23.44 8.32
C ALA A 915 -19.28 22.66 8.54
N PRO A 916 -20.46 23.31 8.72
CA PRO A 916 -21.69 22.61 9.06
C PRO A 916 -22.00 21.55 8.00
N ALA A 917 -21.80 21.89 6.73
CA ALA A 917 -21.98 20.98 5.61
C ALA A 917 -20.97 19.81 5.57
N GLY A 918 -19.80 19.98 6.18
CA GLY A 918 -18.74 18.96 6.23
C GLY A 918 -18.77 18.09 7.47
N GLY A 919 -19.34 18.55 8.58
CA GLY A 919 -19.37 17.75 9.80
C GLY A 919 -20.18 18.26 10.98
N GLY A 920 -21.04 19.27 10.79
CA GLY A 920 -21.61 20.00 11.92
C GLY A 920 -22.94 19.52 12.46
N LEU A 921 -23.54 18.45 11.93
CA LEU A 921 -24.76 17.91 12.53
C LEU A 921 -24.44 17.29 13.89
N ILE A 922 -25.33 17.55 14.83
CA ILE A 922 -25.39 16.92 16.14
C ILE A 922 -26.77 16.30 16.30
N GLY A 923 -26.87 15.09 16.80
CA GLY A 923 -28.16 14.42 16.97
C GLY A 923 -28.01 12.97 17.42
N PRO A 924 -29.13 12.28 17.71
CA PRO A 924 -29.12 10.90 18.14
C PRO A 924 -29.19 9.89 17.00
N VAL A 925 -28.77 8.64 17.27
CA VAL A 925 -28.88 7.53 16.32
C VAL A 925 -30.34 7.21 15.95
N THR A 926 -31.29 7.49 16.85
CA THR A 926 -32.74 7.29 16.62
C THR A 926 -33.34 8.22 15.57
N GLU A 927 -32.70 9.37 15.30
CA GLU A 927 -33.10 10.28 14.24
C GLU A 927 -32.23 10.09 13.00
N ALA A 928 -30.94 9.82 13.18
CA ALA A 928 -30.02 9.47 12.09
C ALA A 928 -30.51 8.25 11.28
N ILE A 929 -31.04 7.23 11.95
CA ILE A 929 -31.57 6.04 11.28
C ILE A 929 -32.81 6.34 10.42
N ARG A 930 -33.55 7.42 10.69
CA ARG A 930 -34.69 7.84 9.84
C ARG A 930 -34.21 8.39 8.51
N PHE A 931 -33.18 9.24 8.56
CA PHE A 931 -32.50 9.72 7.36
C PHE A 931 -31.88 8.57 6.56
N LEU A 932 -31.19 7.66 7.25
CA LEU A 932 -30.60 6.49 6.61
C LEU A 932 -31.66 5.54 6.03
N GLY A 933 -32.79 5.38 6.73
CA GLY A 933 -33.96 4.65 6.27
C GLY A 933 -34.61 5.28 5.04
N ALA A 934 -34.66 6.61 4.96
CA ALA A 934 -35.12 7.29 3.74
C ALA A 934 -34.22 6.95 2.55
N HIS A 935 -32.90 7.02 2.73
CA HIS A 935 -31.96 6.56 1.71
C HIS A 935 -32.19 5.08 1.39
N LEU A 936 -32.26 4.20 2.38
CA LEU A 936 -32.48 2.75 2.19
C LEU A 936 -33.70 2.47 1.29
N ASN A 937 -34.81 3.16 1.53
CA ASN A 937 -36.10 2.94 0.88
C ASN A 937 -36.36 3.89 -0.30
N GLY A 938 -35.31 4.23 -1.07
CA GLY A 938 -35.46 5.00 -2.32
C GLY A 938 -35.94 6.44 -2.11
N GLY A 939 -35.54 7.07 -1.01
CA GLY A 939 -35.76 8.48 -0.69
C GLY A 939 -36.97 8.77 0.18
N GLU A 940 -37.59 7.74 0.77
CA GLU A 940 -38.82 7.86 1.57
C GLU A 940 -38.72 7.12 2.91
N PHE A 941 -39.15 7.75 3.99
CA PHE A 941 -39.28 7.14 5.30
C PHE A 941 -40.65 7.48 5.89
N GLU A 942 -41.40 6.48 6.36
CA GLU A 942 -42.75 6.64 6.93
C GLU A 942 -43.73 7.51 6.09
N GLY A 943 -43.66 7.41 4.76
CA GLY A 943 -44.53 8.18 3.85
C GLY A 943 -44.04 9.62 3.58
N VAL A 944 -42.91 10.03 4.17
CA VAL A 944 -42.25 11.31 3.88
C VAL A 944 -41.11 11.08 2.91
N ARG A 945 -41.20 11.75 1.75
CA ARG A 945 -40.18 11.69 0.70
C ARG A 945 -39.27 12.90 0.75
N ILE A 946 -37.97 12.66 0.87
CA ILE A 946 -36.93 13.69 0.81
C ILE A 946 -36.12 13.67 -0.50
N LEU A 947 -36.12 12.55 -1.23
CA LEU A 947 -35.51 12.39 -2.56
C LEU A 947 -36.33 11.44 -3.43
N SER A 948 -36.15 11.49 -4.75
CA SER A 948 -36.66 10.47 -5.66
C SER A 948 -35.83 9.18 -5.58
N PRO A 949 -36.40 8.01 -5.94
CA PRO A 949 -35.63 6.77 -6.00
C PRO A 949 -34.46 6.85 -6.97
N GLU A 950 -34.63 7.59 -8.08
CA GLU A 950 -33.58 7.82 -9.07
C GLU A 950 -32.41 8.63 -8.47
N SER A 951 -32.70 9.67 -7.69
CA SER A 951 -31.66 10.45 -7.02
C SER A 951 -30.90 9.62 -5.99
N VAL A 952 -31.60 8.82 -5.19
CA VAL A 952 -30.96 7.91 -4.23
C VAL A 952 -30.09 6.86 -4.93
N SER A 953 -30.58 6.29 -6.03
CA SER A 953 -29.79 5.35 -6.84
C SER A 953 -28.54 6.02 -7.39
N LEU A 954 -28.66 7.24 -7.91
CA LEU A 954 -27.53 8.01 -8.44
C LEU A 954 -26.50 8.34 -7.35
N MET A 955 -26.95 8.62 -6.12
CA MET A 955 -26.03 8.90 -5.02
C MET A 955 -25.15 7.69 -4.64
N ARG A 956 -25.64 6.47 -4.90
CA ARG A 956 -24.96 5.20 -4.59
C ARG A 956 -24.22 4.60 -5.77
N GLU A 957 -24.26 5.27 -6.91
CA GLU A 957 -23.53 4.81 -8.09
C GLU A 957 -22.04 5.14 -7.90
N MET A 958 -21.18 4.14 -8.13
CA MET A 958 -19.74 4.33 -8.15
C MET A 958 -19.39 5.35 -9.22
N LEU A 959 -18.94 6.53 -8.79
CA LEU A 959 -18.51 7.53 -9.73
C LEU A 959 -17.16 7.11 -10.29
N LEU A 960 -17.05 7.31 -11.60
CA LEU A 960 -15.84 7.01 -12.33
C LEU A 960 -15.06 8.30 -12.53
N SER A 961 -13.75 8.17 -12.52
CA SER A 961 -12.86 9.23 -12.98
C SER A 961 -13.17 9.58 -14.44
N ASN A 962 -12.64 10.71 -14.93
CA ASN A 962 -12.70 11.10 -16.34
C ASN A 962 -12.17 10.01 -17.27
N THR A 963 -11.37 9.09 -16.72
CA THR A 963 -10.84 7.96 -17.45
C THR A 963 -11.76 6.74 -17.39
N GLY A 964 -12.62 6.59 -16.38
CA GLY A 964 -13.46 5.39 -16.20
C GLY A 964 -13.00 4.48 -15.05
N THR A 965 -11.96 4.87 -14.30
CA THR A 965 -11.51 4.16 -13.09
C THR A 965 -12.43 4.49 -11.91
N PRO A 966 -12.89 3.51 -11.11
CA PRO A 966 -13.68 3.76 -9.91
C PRO A 966 -12.98 4.71 -8.92
N LEU A 967 -13.71 5.73 -8.44
CA LEU A 967 -13.17 6.72 -7.50
C LEU A 967 -13.29 6.27 -6.03
N GLY A 968 -14.01 5.19 -5.75
CA GLY A 968 -14.37 4.74 -4.40
C GLY A 968 -15.52 5.51 -3.76
N PHE A 969 -16.06 6.52 -4.45
CA PHE A 969 -17.11 7.41 -3.95
C PHE A 969 -18.31 7.47 -4.91
N GLY A 970 -19.50 7.57 -4.32
CA GLY A 970 -20.71 8.07 -4.96
C GLY A 970 -20.90 9.56 -4.68
N ILE A 971 -22.14 10.04 -4.70
CA ILE A 971 -22.47 11.40 -4.24
C ILE A 971 -22.70 11.33 -2.73
N GLY A 972 -21.68 11.75 -1.96
CA GLY A 972 -21.72 11.74 -0.50
C GLY A 972 -21.57 10.38 0.18
N TRP A 973 -21.29 9.30 -0.57
CA TRP A 973 -21.11 7.94 -0.06
C TRP A 973 -19.73 7.38 -0.41
N ILE A 974 -19.13 6.60 0.49
CA ILE A 974 -18.07 5.65 0.18
C ILE A 974 -18.74 4.35 -0.27
N ILE A 975 -18.24 3.72 -1.34
CA ILE A 975 -18.87 2.54 -1.95
C ILE A 975 -17.90 1.36 -1.95
N LEU A 976 -18.34 0.25 -1.35
CA LEU A 976 -17.62 -1.02 -1.29
C LEU A 976 -18.48 -2.11 -1.95
N ASP A 977 -18.14 -2.47 -3.18
CA ASP A 977 -18.89 -3.39 -4.04
C ASP A 977 -18.18 -4.73 -4.32
N GLU A 978 -16.88 -4.84 -4.05
CA GLU A 978 -16.08 -6.07 -4.17
C GLU A 978 -16.04 -6.92 -2.88
N VAL A 979 -17.14 -6.97 -2.12
CA VAL A 979 -17.28 -7.74 -0.86
C VAL A 979 -18.52 -8.65 -0.88
N PRO A 980 -18.60 -9.71 -0.05
CA PRO A 980 -19.72 -10.66 -0.08
C PRO A 980 -21.10 -10.02 0.07
N HIS A 981 -21.19 -8.96 0.88
CA HIS A 981 -22.38 -8.13 1.07
C HIS A 981 -22.03 -6.68 0.74
N PRO A 982 -22.17 -6.24 -0.52
CA PRO A 982 -21.89 -4.87 -0.94
C PRO A 982 -22.62 -3.85 -0.09
N TYR A 983 -21.91 -2.79 0.31
CA TYR A 983 -22.48 -1.72 1.12
C TYR A 983 -21.98 -0.35 0.70
N VAL A 984 -22.73 0.67 1.11
CA VAL A 984 -22.26 2.05 1.08
C VAL A 984 -22.19 2.59 2.50
N GLU A 985 -21.21 3.43 2.78
CA GLU A 985 -21.01 3.95 4.12
C GLU A 985 -20.43 5.36 4.13
N HIS A 986 -20.45 5.97 5.31
CA HIS A 986 -19.65 7.14 5.57
C HIS A 986 -19.27 7.19 7.06
N PRO A 987 -17.97 7.10 7.41
CA PRO A 987 -17.52 7.31 8.77
C PRO A 987 -17.40 8.82 9.09
N GLY A 988 -17.42 9.16 10.36
CA GLY A 988 -17.13 10.49 10.87
C GLY A 988 -16.33 10.39 12.17
N SER A 989 -15.23 11.12 12.27
CA SER A 989 -14.43 11.22 13.48
C SER A 989 -14.05 12.67 13.74
N GLY A 990 -13.80 13.01 15.00
CA GLY A 990 -13.25 14.31 15.36
C GLY A 990 -13.45 14.66 16.84
N TYR A 991 -12.33 15.04 17.47
CA TYR A 991 -12.19 15.63 18.80
C TYR A 991 -13.09 14.97 19.86
N GLY A 992 -12.84 13.68 20.10
CA GLY A 992 -13.50 12.92 21.15
C GLY A 992 -14.90 12.46 20.77
N SER A 993 -15.13 12.24 19.47
CA SER A 993 -16.36 11.62 18.98
C SER A 993 -16.10 10.84 17.70
N GLN A 994 -16.83 9.74 17.53
CA GLN A 994 -16.77 8.93 16.34
C GLN A 994 -18.16 8.38 16.00
N ALA A 995 -18.43 8.27 14.71
CA ALA A 995 -19.72 7.89 14.18
C ALA A 995 -19.57 7.16 12.84
N LEU A 996 -20.51 6.29 12.49
CA LEU A 996 -20.52 5.58 11.22
C LEU A 996 -21.97 5.26 10.81
N MET A 997 -22.29 5.52 9.53
CA MET A 997 -23.52 5.05 8.88
C MET A 997 -23.17 4.06 7.78
N ARG A 998 -23.84 2.91 7.75
CA ARG A 998 -23.67 1.90 6.71
C ARG A 998 -25.03 1.40 6.20
N LEU A 999 -25.14 1.24 4.89
CA LEU A 999 -26.30 0.70 4.19
C LEU A 999 -25.90 -0.57 3.47
N TYR A 1000 -26.72 -1.61 3.59
CA TYR A 1000 -26.65 -2.84 2.81
C TYR A 1000 -27.85 -2.87 1.86
N PRO A 1001 -27.74 -2.28 0.64
CA PRO A 1001 -28.89 -2.07 -0.22
C PRO A 1001 -29.50 -3.37 -0.75
N ASN A 1002 -28.67 -4.40 -0.93
CA ASN A 1002 -29.10 -5.69 -1.46
C ASN A 1002 -29.90 -6.50 -0.43
N GLU A 1003 -29.49 -6.43 0.84
CA GLU A 1003 -30.12 -7.10 1.97
C GLU A 1003 -31.22 -6.24 2.61
N GLY A 1004 -31.29 -4.96 2.25
CA GLY A 1004 -32.35 -4.06 2.63
C GLY A 1004 -32.28 -3.58 4.08
N PHE A 1005 -31.09 -3.41 4.65
CA PHE A 1005 -30.93 -2.88 6.02
C PHE A 1005 -29.86 -1.79 6.14
N ALA A 1006 -29.89 -1.09 7.27
CA ALA A 1006 -29.07 0.07 7.59
C ALA A 1006 -28.60 0.01 9.05
N VAL A 1007 -27.38 0.47 9.32
CA VAL A 1007 -26.79 0.55 10.66
C VAL A 1007 -26.23 1.95 10.89
N VAL A 1008 -26.53 2.54 12.05
CA VAL A 1008 -25.91 3.78 12.54
C VAL A 1008 -25.30 3.51 13.90
N ILE A 1009 -24.05 3.95 14.10
CA ILE A 1009 -23.37 3.96 15.39
C ILE A 1009 -22.78 5.34 15.66
N MET A 1010 -22.84 5.79 16.91
CA MET A 1010 -22.23 7.04 17.38
C MET A 1010 -21.66 6.85 18.78
N SER A 1011 -20.53 7.49 19.07
CA SER A 1011 -19.87 7.47 20.38
C SER A 1011 -19.25 8.82 20.70
N ASN A 1012 -18.98 9.04 21.98
CA ASN A 1012 -18.26 10.21 22.49
C ASN A 1012 -16.77 9.90 22.76
N PHE A 1013 -16.18 8.99 21.98
CA PHE A 1013 -14.79 8.59 22.11
C PHE A 1013 -14.27 7.91 20.84
N GLU A 1014 -13.05 8.24 20.42
CA GLU A 1014 -12.45 7.72 19.17
C GLU A 1014 -11.68 6.39 19.34
N GLY A 1015 -11.61 5.85 20.55
CA GLY A 1015 -10.84 4.62 20.81
C GLY A 1015 -11.62 3.31 20.66
N TYR A 1016 -12.82 3.31 20.04
CA TYR A 1016 -13.57 2.08 19.76
C TYR A 1016 -13.38 1.60 18.31
N ASP A 1017 -13.38 0.29 18.12
CA ASP A 1017 -13.46 -0.35 16.80
C ASP A 1017 -14.90 -0.27 16.23
N HIS A 1018 -15.26 0.88 15.67
CA HIS A 1018 -16.61 1.12 15.15
C HIS A 1018 -16.95 0.23 13.94
N GLU A 1019 -15.97 -0.08 13.09
CA GLU A 1019 -16.17 -1.01 11.97
C GLU A 1019 -16.46 -2.42 12.48
N GLY A 1020 -15.68 -2.92 13.45
CA GLY A 1020 -15.94 -4.21 14.08
C GLY A 1020 -17.29 -4.28 14.80
N VAL A 1021 -17.77 -3.18 15.38
CA VAL A 1021 -19.13 -3.11 15.97
C VAL A 1021 -20.21 -3.17 14.89
N VAL A 1022 -20.05 -2.46 13.77
CA VAL A 1022 -21.00 -2.49 12.66
C VAL A 1022 -21.01 -3.87 12.00
N ASP A 1023 -19.86 -4.51 11.83
CA ASP A 1023 -19.73 -5.88 11.32
C ASP A 1023 -20.40 -6.89 12.26
N ALA A 1024 -20.20 -6.76 13.57
CA ALA A 1024 -20.87 -7.57 14.58
C ALA A 1024 -22.40 -7.41 14.51
N ALA A 1025 -22.89 -6.16 14.41
CA ALA A 1025 -24.31 -5.88 14.26
C ALA A 1025 -24.88 -6.42 12.95
N ALA A 1026 -24.17 -6.25 11.82
CA ALA A 1026 -24.57 -6.75 10.52
C ALA A 1026 -24.63 -8.28 10.49
N ASN A 1027 -23.68 -8.97 11.14
CA ASN A 1027 -23.67 -10.43 11.25
C ASN A 1027 -24.89 -10.99 11.99
N VAL A 1028 -25.40 -10.28 13.01
CA VAL A 1028 -26.68 -10.63 13.65
C VAL A 1028 -27.83 -10.53 12.62
N VAL A 1029 -27.88 -9.45 11.84
CA VAL A 1029 -28.94 -9.26 10.82
C VAL A 1029 -28.84 -10.32 9.71
N PHE A 1030 -27.65 -10.61 9.18
CA PHE A 1030 -27.44 -11.66 8.20
C PHE A 1030 -27.88 -13.03 8.73
N SER A 1031 -27.52 -13.35 9.98
CA SER A 1031 -27.93 -14.61 10.62
C SER A 1031 -29.45 -14.71 10.70
N MET A 1032 -30.15 -13.63 11.07
CA MET A 1032 -31.61 -13.58 11.08
C MET A 1032 -32.24 -13.75 9.70
N LEU A 1033 -31.69 -13.08 8.66
CA LEU A 1033 -32.19 -13.18 7.28
C LEU A 1033 -32.00 -14.58 6.69
N GLU A 1034 -30.93 -15.27 7.08
CA GLU A 1034 -30.64 -16.64 6.66
C GLU A 1034 -31.40 -17.71 7.46
N GLY A 1035 -32.17 -17.32 8.48
CA GLY A 1035 -32.94 -18.22 9.33
C GLY A 1035 -32.09 -19.08 10.26
N ARG A 1036 -30.90 -18.58 10.63
CA ARG A 1036 -29.97 -19.23 11.56
C ARG A 1036 -30.32 -18.96 13.01
#